data_AF-A0ABD0ZBK8-F1
#
_entry.id   AF-A0ABD0ZBK8-F1
#
_cell.length_a   1.000
_cell.length_b   1.000
_cell.length_c   1.000
_cell.angle_alpha   90.00
_cell.angle_beta   90.00
_cell.angle_gamma   90.00
#
_symmetry.space_group_name_H-M   'P 1'
#
loop_
_entity.id
_entity.type
_entity.pdbx_description
1 polymer ?
#
loop_
_entity_poly.entity_id
_entity_poly.type
_entity_poly.pdbx_seq_one_letter_code
_entity_poly.pdbx_strand_id
1 'polypeptide(L)'
;MVFYCCLSCDFPIKISCARKRSKWHERTLHLTCNVSALADVSSMDSESELISLITQLLFVHMELNSEESEFTSLRNQIISLMSSMDLNSQPKPVTEFMSLITQTISVFNSIDLNCLPEPLSKLILLLYANYMDSDSSWEKLKFIFKSLFHNILTLEPEPDLISLIHRIFSVVISMNSKSRMFFSLYPQKRVTLEHGKFHVTEKVYWSGNGKWECFPGKWLEFKYLGDDITYFRCRGCNGDNHEEYKNAIVEIQHYLHRNHSLRLVMLDENSRTRKCYCCDDNIQGLFFWCMPCDFAMNNACLKKPLVFSIDHPKWHEHTLALFPRQAFLTCNLCALADERSPIYMCPSCDFVLHLKCINLPRVIRISRHYHRISFTFSFNQGDLSCGVCRRIIDNKYGGYSCIKEGCSYVVHSRCATQQNVWDGKELEGEPEEIEEEEVEPFVRISDGIIQHFSHQLHHHHLRLDENTCRDYDENKVCQACITPIYFGNFYSCMQCNFILHEECANLSRKIYHPIHPHLLSLGYGNAMVKYTYENKCTACPQLCVVGFFYKCNKDGCRFKLHVQCATISEPLVHESHMHPLFLTSKPEEERRICLVCKGPQRVLTKETFNCIEECDFALCFGCATLPQMVRYKHDKHILTLSYGEETSAMTYWCEVCEGKVNPKQRFYVCDEYCCLTLHIECLLGRDLYMNPGSSWVHYDDKVPVLPNNHHMTRPICSQCEQRCSQKIFFQLFGLIYCSVFCLRKL
;
A
#
# COMPACT_ATOMS: atom_id res chain seq x y z
N MET A 1 11.58 10.54 32.49
CA MET A 1 12.69 11.50 32.52
C MET A 1 13.12 11.87 33.93
N VAL A 2 12.21 11.94 34.91
CA VAL A 2 12.57 12.02 36.35
C VAL A 2 12.81 10.64 36.99
N PHE A 3 12.27 9.56 36.41
CA PHE A 3 12.23 8.20 36.98
C PHE A 3 13.56 7.47 37.23
N TYR A 4 14.74 8.08 37.03
CA TYR A 4 16.03 7.41 37.31
C TYR A 4 17.02 8.23 38.16
N CYS A 5 16.82 9.53 38.37
CA CYS A 5 17.71 10.35 39.20
C CYS A 5 17.65 9.98 40.70
N CYS A 6 16.61 9.29 41.17
CA CYS A 6 16.51 8.83 42.56
C CYS A 6 17.26 7.51 42.85
N LEU A 7 17.78 6.80 41.84
CA LEU A 7 18.40 5.48 41.98
C LEU A 7 19.95 5.49 42.00
N SER A 8 20.58 6.68 42.05
CA SER A 8 22.05 6.80 42.17
C SER A 8 22.55 7.25 43.56
N CYS A 9 21.67 7.34 44.56
CA CYS A 9 22.07 7.61 45.94
C CYS A 9 21.89 6.34 46.79
N ASP A 10 22.94 5.53 46.85
CA ASP A 10 23.08 4.41 47.78
C ASP A 10 22.86 4.89 49.23
N PHE A 11 21.85 4.34 49.91
CA PHE A 11 21.86 4.21 51.37
C PHE A 11 21.44 2.79 51.78
N PRO A 12 22.30 2.03 52.47
CA PRO A 12 22.06 0.63 52.80
C PRO A 12 21.13 0.47 54.00
N ILE A 13 20.14 -0.42 53.89
CA ILE A 13 19.36 -0.93 55.02
C ILE A 13 20.25 -1.86 55.85
N LYS A 14 20.70 -1.41 57.03
CA LYS A 14 21.35 -2.25 58.04
C LYS A 14 20.31 -2.83 59.00
N ILE A 15 20.14 -4.16 58.97
CA ILE A 15 19.51 -4.95 60.04
C ILE A 15 20.48 -5.02 61.22
N SER A 16 20.01 -4.70 62.42
CA SER A 16 20.86 -4.56 63.62
C SER A 16 21.28 -5.89 64.24
N CYS A 17 22.53 -6.00 64.73
CA CYS A 17 22.78 -6.60 66.04
C CYS A 17 24.10 -6.12 66.67
N ALA A 18 23.99 -5.74 67.96
CA ALA A 18 25.00 -5.68 69.02
C ALA A 18 26.04 -4.52 69.10
N ARG A 19 25.76 -3.66 70.11
CA ARG A 19 26.62 -3.22 71.24
C ARG A 19 27.50 -1.96 71.14
N LYS A 20 27.06 -1.00 71.97
CA LYS A 20 27.77 -0.21 73.01
C LYS A 20 28.49 1.09 72.63
N ARG A 21 27.82 2.18 73.05
CA ARG A 21 28.25 3.26 73.96
C ARG A 21 29.41 4.20 73.56
N SER A 22 29.02 5.48 73.54
CA SER A 22 29.53 6.63 74.32
C SER A 22 30.49 7.64 73.68
N LYS A 23 29.89 8.82 73.39
CA LYS A 23 30.21 10.21 73.79
C LYS A 23 31.51 10.89 73.32
N TRP A 24 31.34 12.23 73.24
CA TRP A 24 32.28 13.37 73.23
C TRP A 24 32.45 14.02 71.84
N HIS A 25 31.94 15.26 71.65
CA HIS A 25 32.61 16.57 71.89
C HIS A 25 33.85 16.72 70.98
N GLU A 26 34.18 17.83 70.33
CA GLU A 26 33.61 19.17 70.17
C GLU A 26 34.52 19.87 69.12
N ARG A 27 33.94 20.85 68.41
CA ARG A 27 34.54 22.10 67.86
C ARG A 27 35.95 22.09 67.22
N THR A 28 36.05 22.37 65.91
CA THR A 28 36.13 23.69 65.24
C THR A 28 37.53 24.31 65.24
N LEU A 29 37.97 24.75 64.06
CA LEU A 29 38.63 26.03 63.70
C LEU A 29 39.62 25.78 62.54
N HIS A 30 39.29 26.20 61.31
CA HIS A 30 39.53 27.55 60.75
C HIS A 30 40.99 27.69 60.26
N LEU A 31 41.35 28.21 59.09
CA LEU A 31 40.99 29.46 58.39
C LEU A 31 41.63 29.38 56.98
N THR A 32 40.88 29.64 55.88
CA THR A 32 40.90 30.87 55.01
C THR A 32 42.24 31.16 54.31
N CYS A 33 42.34 31.53 53.03
CA CYS A 33 41.63 32.54 52.24
C CYS A 33 41.65 32.15 50.74
N ASN A 34 40.54 32.20 50.00
CA ASN A 34 39.91 33.36 49.32
C ASN A 34 40.72 33.91 48.13
N VAL A 35 40.21 33.70 46.90
CA VAL A 35 39.81 34.78 45.99
C VAL A 35 38.58 34.33 45.19
N SER A 36 37.51 35.10 45.35
CA SER A 36 36.23 35.07 44.66
C SER A 36 36.32 35.70 43.26
N ALA A 37 35.70 35.08 42.26
CA ALA A 37 34.83 35.68 41.23
C ALA A 37 34.75 34.76 39.99
N LEU A 38 33.60 34.09 39.78
CA LEU A 38 33.02 33.63 38.51
C LEU A 38 31.92 32.59 38.81
N ALA A 39 30.68 33.03 39.00
CA ALA A 39 29.52 32.14 39.02
C ALA A 39 28.28 32.96 38.68
N ASP A 40 27.96 33.10 37.39
CA ASP A 40 26.64 33.59 36.92
C ASP A 40 26.35 33.25 35.44
N VAL A 41 27.02 32.25 34.83
CA VAL A 41 26.84 31.91 33.40
C VAL A 41 26.32 30.48 33.15
N SER A 42 26.25 29.59 34.15
CA SER A 42 25.94 28.16 33.90
C SER A 42 24.44 27.79 33.85
N SER A 43 23.52 28.65 34.33
CA SER A 43 22.10 28.27 34.44
C SER A 43 21.29 28.47 33.15
N MET A 44 21.60 29.48 32.34
CA MET A 44 20.87 29.75 31.08
C MET A 44 21.21 28.78 29.95
N ASP A 45 22.43 28.22 29.93
CA ASP A 45 22.90 27.33 28.86
C ASP A 45 22.24 25.94 28.98
N SER A 46 22.17 25.42 30.21
CA SER A 46 21.59 24.10 30.52
C SER A 46 20.07 24.03 30.33
N GLU A 47 19.34 25.13 30.54
CA GLU A 47 17.91 25.20 30.24
C GLU A 47 17.64 25.08 28.73
N SER A 48 18.42 25.79 27.90
CA SER A 48 18.27 25.77 26.45
C SER A 48 18.60 24.40 25.84
N GLU A 49 19.61 23.72 26.39
CA GLU A 49 19.99 22.36 26.01
C GLU A 49 18.90 21.36 26.40
N LEU A 50 18.31 21.50 27.59
CA LEU A 50 17.21 20.66 28.05
C LEU A 50 15.96 20.81 27.16
N ILE A 51 15.62 22.05 26.77
CA ILE A 51 14.53 22.34 25.82
C ILE A 51 14.82 21.69 24.46
N SER A 52 16.06 21.79 23.95
CA SER A 52 16.48 21.17 22.69
C SER A 52 16.34 19.65 22.71
N LEU A 53 16.82 18.99 23.78
CA LEU A 53 16.74 17.54 23.90
C LEU A 53 15.30 17.04 24.09
N ILE A 54 14.47 17.75 24.86
CA ILE A 54 13.03 17.43 24.97
C ILE A 54 12.35 17.63 23.61
N THR A 55 12.73 18.66 22.86
CA THR A 55 12.22 18.89 21.50
C THR A 55 12.57 17.71 20.61
N GLN A 56 13.83 17.27 20.59
CA GLN A 56 14.26 16.10 19.81
C GLN A 56 13.50 14.83 20.22
N LEU A 57 13.31 14.60 21.51
CA LEU A 57 12.53 13.48 22.02
C LEU A 57 11.06 13.50 21.54
N LEU A 58 10.44 14.67 21.48
CA LEU A 58 9.08 14.85 20.96
C LEU A 58 8.97 14.52 19.45
N PHE A 59 10.05 14.70 18.68
CA PHE A 59 10.10 14.37 17.25
C PHE A 59 10.53 12.91 16.99
N VAL A 60 11.43 12.32 17.79
CA VAL A 60 11.90 10.93 17.62
C VAL A 60 10.82 9.90 17.93
N HIS A 61 9.91 10.16 18.88
CA HIS A 61 8.79 9.24 19.15
C HIS A 61 7.85 9.04 17.93
N MET A 62 8.05 9.79 16.85
CA MET A 62 7.11 9.92 15.74
C MET A 62 7.53 9.27 14.42
N GLU A 63 8.76 8.79 14.28
CA GLU A 63 9.16 8.00 13.12
C GLU A 63 8.95 6.52 13.42
N LEU A 64 8.03 5.87 12.70
CA LEU A 64 7.72 4.44 12.85
C LEU A 64 8.90 3.50 12.51
N ASN A 65 10.08 4.06 12.20
CA ASN A 65 11.31 3.37 11.84
C ASN A 65 12.55 3.83 12.65
N SER A 66 12.42 4.71 13.65
CA SER A 66 13.60 5.14 14.43
C SER A 66 14.17 3.94 15.22
N GLU A 67 15.47 3.69 15.11
CA GLU A 67 16.14 2.62 15.83
C GLU A 67 16.03 2.83 17.36
N GLU A 68 15.85 1.74 18.11
CA GLU A 68 15.80 1.70 19.59
C GLU A 68 16.97 2.47 20.26
N SER A 69 18.10 2.54 19.55
CA SER A 69 19.33 3.24 19.94
C SER A 69 19.14 4.75 20.10
N GLU A 70 18.35 5.40 19.25
CA GLU A 70 18.22 6.88 19.22
C GLU A 70 17.34 7.39 20.36
N PHE A 71 16.18 6.75 20.59
CA PHE A 71 15.31 7.07 21.73
C PHE A 71 16.03 6.83 23.08
N THR A 72 16.75 5.71 23.18
CA THR A 72 17.52 5.35 24.38
C THR A 72 18.64 6.36 24.65
N SER A 73 19.34 6.80 23.59
CA SER A 73 20.39 7.81 23.67
C SER A 73 19.87 9.17 24.15
N LEU A 74 18.82 9.72 23.50
CA LEU A 74 18.21 11.00 23.87
C LEU A 74 17.68 10.98 25.30
N ARG A 75 17.02 9.89 25.69
CA ARG A 75 16.56 9.68 27.06
C ARG A 75 17.71 9.77 28.06
N ASN A 76 18.82 9.10 27.79
CA ASN A 76 19.98 9.07 28.70
C ASN A 76 20.66 10.45 28.78
N GLN A 77 20.76 11.19 27.67
CA GLN A 77 21.30 12.55 27.65
C GLN A 77 20.47 13.50 28.53
N ILE A 78 19.14 13.42 28.43
CA ILE A 78 18.27 14.28 29.25
C ILE A 78 18.39 13.92 30.73
N ILE A 79 18.46 12.63 31.08
CA ILE A 79 18.67 12.20 32.47
C ILE A 79 20.00 12.72 33.01
N SER A 80 21.08 12.61 32.23
CA SER A 80 22.40 13.10 32.63
C SER A 80 22.37 14.60 32.88
N LEU A 81 21.77 15.37 31.97
CA LEU A 81 21.65 16.82 32.09
C LEU A 81 20.83 17.20 33.32
N MET A 82 19.64 16.60 33.50
CA MET A 82 18.77 16.86 34.66
C MET A 82 19.44 16.50 35.99
N SER A 83 20.27 15.43 36.03
CA SER A 83 21.00 15.03 37.24
C SER A 83 22.11 16.00 37.62
N SER A 84 22.66 16.72 36.63
CA SER A 84 23.75 17.69 36.81
C SER A 84 23.26 19.09 37.17
N MET A 85 21.97 19.38 37.00
CA MET A 85 21.38 20.68 37.31
C MET A 85 21.07 20.81 38.80
N ASP A 86 21.61 21.84 39.46
CA ASP A 86 21.21 22.19 40.83
C ASP A 86 19.90 22.99 40.82
N LEU A 87 18.78 22.26 40.85
CA LEU A 87 17.43 22.82 40.84
C LEU A 87 17.08 23.62 42.11
N ASN A 88 17.87 23.47 43.20
CA ASN A 88 17.62 24.11 44.48
C ASN A 88 18.34 25.46 44.64
N SER A 89 19.35 25.75 43.81
CA SER A 89 20.16 26.98 43.90
C SER A 89 19.92 27.98 42.77
N GLN A 90 18.86 27.80 41.96
CA GLN A 90 18.60 28.69 40.83
C GLN A 90 18.29 30.13 41.25
N PRO A 91 18.97 31.15 40.68
CA PRO A 91 18.66 32.55 40.95
C PRO A 91 17.30 32.92 40.32
N LYS A 92 16.45 33.61 41.09
CA LYS A 92 15.16 34.10 40.62
C LYS A 92 15.37 35.25 39.62
N PRO A 93 14.55 35.36 38.55
CA PRO A 93 13.30 34.63 38.36
C PRO A 93 13.47 33.30 37.61
N VAL A 94 12.98 32.21 38.21
CA VAL A 94 12.90 30.88 37.59
C VAL A 94 11.90 30.96 36.42
N THR A 95 12.30 30.54 35.23
CA THR A 95 11.42 30.49 34.05
C THR A 95 10.21 29.57 34.31
N GLU A 96 9.11 29.77 33.57
CA GLU A 96 7.93 28.90 33.70
C GLU A 96 8.28 27.42 33.46
N PHE A 97 9.15 27.15 32.48
CA PHE A 97 9.63 25.82 32.15
C PHE A 97 10.36 25.16 33.32
N MET A 98 11.35 25.83 33.92
CA MET A 98 12.10 25.28 35.06
C MET A 98 11.23 25.11 36.31
N SER A 99 10.25 25.98 36.52
CA SER A 99 9.27 25.83 37.61
C SER A 99 8.43 24.55 37.46
N LEU A 100 7.97 24.26 36.24
CA LEU A 100 7.18 23.06 35.94
C LEU A 100 7.99 21.78 36.10
N ILE A 101 9.27 21.78 35.71
CA ILE A 101 10.18 20.65 35.90
C ILE A 101 10.33 20.34 37.39
N THR A 102 10.61 21.35 38.21
CA THR A 102 10.74 21.19 39.67
C THR A 102 9.45 20.69 40.33
N GLN A 103 8.28 21.21 39.92
CA GLN A 103 6.98 20.73 40.39
C GLN A 103 6.75 19.27 40.02
N THR A 104 7.09 18.88 38.79
CA THR A 104 6.95 17.50 38.30
C THR A 104 7.81 16.54 39.11
N ILE A 105 9.05 16.93 39.44
CA ILE A 105 9.97 16.14 40.25
C ILE A 105 9.44 15.98 41.68
N SER A 106 8.95 17.06 42.28
CA SER A 106 8.39 17.02 43.64
C SER A 106 7.17 16.12 43.73
N VAL A 107 6.22 16.23 42.79
CA VAL A 107 5.03 15.37 42.74
C VAL A 107 5.47 13.93 42.57
N PHE A 108 6.38 13.67 41.62
CA PHE A 108 6.89 12.34 41.36
C PHE A 108 7.49 11.64 42.60
N ASN A 109 8.34 12.35 43.35
CA ASN A 109 9.01 11.80 44.54
C ASN A 109 8.04 11.54 45.71
N SER A 110 6.82 12.08 45.65
CA SER A 110 5.79 11.92 46.69
C SER A 110 4.73 10.85 46.37
N ILE A 111 4.79 10.21 45.19
CA ILE A 111 3.79 9.24 44.74
C ILE A 111 3.98 7.87 45.41
N ASP A 112 2.90 7.33 45.99
CA ASP A 112 2.80 5.91 46.36
C ASP A 112 2.28 5.10 45.15
N LEU A 113 3.09 4.16 44.66
CA LEU A 113 2.78 3.32 43.50
C LEU A 113 1.49 2.49 43.68
N ASN A 114 1.12 2.18 44.92
CA ASN A 114 -0.10 1.41 45.22
C ASN A 114 -1.37 2.27 45.15
N CYS A 115 -1.22 3.60 45.15
CA CYS A 115 -2.33 4.56 45.07
C CYS A 115 -2.57 5.09 43.64
N LEU A 116 -1.79 4.64 42.66
CA LEU A 116 -1.93 5.07 41.27
C LEU A 116 -3.03 4.31 40.51
N PRO A 117 -3.69 4.94 39.53
CA PRO A 117 -4.56 4.24 38.59
C PRO A 117 -3.83 3.07 37.92
N GLU A 118 -4.50 1.92 37.79
CA GLU A 118 -3.93 0.66 37.26
C GLU A 118 -3.15 0.82 35.93
N PRO A 119 -3.60 1.64 34.95
CA PRO A 119 -2.83 1.85 33.72
C PRO A 119 -1.48 2.52 33.96
N LEU A 120 -1.44 3.49 34.89
CA LEU A 120 -0.24 4.26 35.21
C LEU A 120 0.73 3.43 36.07
N SER A 121 0.23 2.66 37.03
CA SER A 121 1.07 1.75 37.82
C SER A 121 1.67 0.63 36.96
N LYS A 122 0.89 0.04 36.03
CA LYS A 122 1.39 -0.95 35.06
C LYS A 122 2.44 -0.38 34.12
N LEU A 123 2.26 0.85 33.62
CA LEU A 123 3.28 1.52 32.81
C LEU A 123 4.58 1.70 33.60
N ILE A 124 4.47 2.15 34.85
CA ILE A 124 5.63 2.34 35.72
C ILE A 124 6.33 1.02 36.02
N LEU A 125 5.58 -0.06 36.27
CA LEU A 125 6.12 -1.41 36.49
C LEU A 125 6.81 -1.98 35.24
N LEU A 126 6.25 -1.76 34.05
CA LEU A 126 6.87 -2.15 32.77
C LEU A 126 8.15 -1.36 32.48
N LEU A 127 8.21 -0.10 32.89
CA LEU A 127 9.42 0.73 32.82
C LEU A 127 10.46 0.33 33.90
N TYR A 128 10.01 -0.22 35.04
CA TYR A 128 10.86 -0.73 36.13
C TYR A 128 11.49 -2.09 35.82
N ALA A 129 10.79 -2.92 35.05
CA ALA A 129 11.29 -4.19 34.57
C ALA A 129 12.30 -3.96 33.44
N ASN A 130 13.54 -3.58 33.80
CA ASN A 130 14.69 -3.64 32.89
C ASN A 130 14.82 -5.07 32.34
N TYR A 131 14.28 -5.33 31.16
CA TYR A 131 14.42 -6.61 30.47
C TYR A 131 15.16 -6.41 29.16
N MET A 132 16.48 -6.56 29.25
CA MET A 132 17.34 -6.94 28.13
C MET A 132 17.20 -8.46 27.97
N ASP A 133 16.44 -8.93 26.97
CA ASP A 133 16.92 -9.98 26.06
C ASP A 133 15.91 -10.29 24.93
N SER A 134 16.43 -10.28 23.69
CA SER A 134 15.83 -10.63 22.39
C SER A 134 14.95 -9.59 21.67
N ASP A 135 15.33 -9.29 20.42
CA ASP A 135 14.62 -8.46 19.42
C ASP A 135 13.15 -8.85 19.20
N SER A 136 12.75 -10.09 19.55
CA SER A 136 11.36 -10.56 19.42
C SER A 136 10.38 -9.96 20.45
N SER A 137 10.91 -9.42 21.56
CA SER A 137 10.11 -8.90 22.69
C SER A 137 9.70 -7.43 22.50
N TRP A 138 10.44 -6.66 21.71
CA TRP A 138 10.24 -5.22 21.58
C TRP A 138 8.93 -4.85 20.88
N GLU A 139 8.58 -5.52 19.79
CA GLU A 139 7.31 -5.25 19.08
C GLU A 139 6.08 -5.61 19.95
N LYS A 140 6.20 -6.63 20.80
CA LYS A 140 5.19 -6.99 21.81
C LYS A 140 5.07 -5.91 22.89
N LEU A 141 6.20 -5.39 23.38
CA LEU A 141 6.23 -4.31 24.36
C LEU A 141 5.72 -2.98 23.78
N LYS A 142 6.04 -2.66 22.52
CA LYS A 142 5.57 -1.48 21.79
C LYS A 142 4.03 -1.45 21.66
N PHE A 143 3.42 -2.61 21.38
CA PHE A 143 1.97 -2.75 21.35
C PHE A 143 1.33 -2.53 22.73
N ILE A 144 1.89 -3.14 23.78
CA ILE A 144 1.44 -2.99 25.18
C ILE A 144 1.60 -1.54 25.64
N PHE A 145 2.73 -0.90 25.33
CA PHE A 145 3.05 0.49 25.68
C PHE A 145 2.06 1.46 25.02
N LYS A 146 1.77 1.29 23.73
CA LYS A 146 0.79 2.10 22.99
C LYS A 146 -0.62 1.99 23.60
N SER A 147 -1.03 0.78 24.00
CA SER A 147 -2.33 0.55 24.63
C SER A 147 -2.40 1.18 26.02
N LEU A 148 -1.37 1.03 26.86
CA LEU A 148 -1.34 1.60 28.21
C LEU A 148 -1.26 3.12 28.19
N PHE A 149 -0.46 3.67 27.28
CA PHE A 149 -0.34 5.11 27.11
C PHE A 149 -1.69 5.75 26.72
N HIS A 150 -2.43 5.14 25.79
CA HIS A 150 -3.77 5.61 25.45
C HIS A 150 -4.72 5.61 26.66
N ASN A 151 -4.68 4.55 27.47
CA ASN A 151 -5.52 4.43 28.67
C ASN A 151 -5.15 5.44 29.78
N ILE A 152 -3.88 5.84 29.88
CA ILE A 152 -3.42 6.86 30.84
C ILE A 152 -3.94 8.25 30.43
N LEU A 153 -3.92 8.55 29.13
CA LEU A 153 -4.38 9.83 28.59
C LEU A 153 -5.91 10.03 28.71
N THR A 154 -6.66 8.97 28.99
CA THR A 154 -8.13 9.00 29.16
C THR A 154 -8.59 8.92 30.62
N LEU A 155 -7.68 9.01 31.60
CA LEU A 155 -8.04 8.93 33.02
C LEU A 155 -8.78 10.20 33.49
N GLU A 156 -9.93 10.01 34.13
CA GLU A 156 -10.68 11.08 34.80
C GLU A 156 -10.88 10.75 36.30
N PRO A 157 -10.48 11.63 37.24
CA PRO A 157 -9.76 12.90 37.02
C PRO A 157 -8.31 12.71 36.51
N GLU A 158 -7.79 13.69 35.77
CA GLU A 158 -6.42 13.68 35.23
C GLU A 158 -5.39 13.66 36.38
N PRO A 159 -4.44 12.71 36.42
CA PRO A 159 -3.42 12.68 37.46
C PRO A 159 -2.52 13.92 37.43
N ASP A 160 -2.16 14.48 38.59
CA ASP A 160 -1.33 15.69 38.70
C ASP A 160 0.01 15.59 37.94
N LEU A 161 0.64 14.40 37.98
CA LEU A 161 1.88 14.13 37.26
C LEU A 161 1.70 14.28 35.74
N ILE A 162 0.58 13.79 35.20
CA ILE A 162 0.25 13.86 33.78
C ILE A 162 0.00 15.32 33.39
N SER A 163 -0.82 16.04 34.18
CA SER A 163 -1.10 17.47 33.98
C SER A 163 0.17 18.34 33.94
N LEU A 164 1.16 18.08 34.81
CA LEU A 164 2.43 18.82 34.81
C LEU A 164 3.29 18.52 33.59
N ILE A 165 3.37 17.25 33.17
CA ILE A 165 4.08 16.85 31.94
C ILE A 165 3.44 17.52 30.71
N HIS A 166 2.11 17.63 30.67
CA HIS A 166 1.40 18.32 29.59
C HIS A 166 1.85 19.77 29.46
N ARG A 167 1.91 20.49 30.59
CA ARG A 167 2.31 21.91 30.64
C ARG A 167 3.76 22.09 30.19
N ILE A 168 4.68 21.21 30.60
CA ILE A 168 6.08 21.23 30.16
C ILE A 168 6.15 21.15 28.63
N PHE A 169 5.47 20.16 28.04
CA PHE A 169 5.49 19.99 26.59
C PHE A 169 4.83 21.17 25.85
N SER A 170 3.72 21.72 26.38
CA SER A 170 3.07 22.91 25.83
C SER A 170 4.02 24.11 25.73
N VAL A 171 4.81 24.35 26.78
CA VAL A 171 5.83 25.42 26.80
C VAL A 171 6.93 25.16 25.76
N VAL A 172 7.45 23.94 25.69
CA VAL A 172 8.51 23.56 24.72
C VAL A 172 8.03 23.72 23.27
N ILE A 173 6.80 23.32 22.95
CA ILE A 173 6.23 23.44 21.61
C ILE A 173 6.05 24.90 21.20
N SER A 174 5.54 25.75 22.11
CA SER A 174 5.38 27.19 21.87
C SER A 174 6.72 27.89 21.62
N MET A 175 7.77 27.49 22.34
CA MET A 175 9.12 28.02 22.12
C MET A 175 9.68 27.61 20.75
N ASN A 176 9.42 26.39 20.30
CA ASN A 176 9.88 25.87 19.01
C ASN A 176 9.07 26.43 17.81
N SER A 177 7.77 26.70 17.97
CA SER A 177 6.96 27.28 16.88
C SER A 177 7.33 28.73 16.56
N LYS A 178 7.90 29.45 17.53
CA LYS A 178 8.45 30.80 17.35
C LYS A 178 9.81 30.83 16.62
N SER A 179 10.59 29.75 16.70
CA SER A 179 11.93 29.67 16.09
C SER A 179 11.94 29.14 14.66
N ARG A 180 10.94 28.32 14.29
CA ARG A 180 10.72 27.80 12.93
C ARG A 180 9.45 28.44 12.38
N MET A 181 9.49 29.18 11.27
CA MET A 181 8.32 29.89 10.70
C MET A 181 7.20 28.94 10.26
N PHE A 182 6.34 28.53 11.20
CA PHE A 182 5.22 27.63 10.96
C PHE A 182 3.94 28.39 10.58
N PHE A 183 3.22 27.93 9.54
CA PHE A 183 1.91 28.46 9.16
C PHE A 183 0.83 27.38 9.27
N SER A 184 -0.25 27.68 9.99
CA SER A 184 -1.35 26.73 10.19
C SER A 184 -2.22 26.61 8.93
N LEU A 185 -2.57 25.37 8.56
CA LEU A 185 -3.53 25.04 7.49
C LEU A 185 -4.85 24.59 8.10
N TYR A 186 -5.94 25.27 7.72
CA TYR A 186 -7.28 25.03 8.25
C TYR A 186 -8.27 24.59 7.15
N PRO A 187 -8.30 23.29 6.81
CA PRO A 187 -9.28 22.77 5.87
C PRO A 187 -10.66 22.72 6.54
N GLN A 188 -11.68 23.26 5.87
CA GLN A 188 -13.04 23.35 6.42
C GLN A 188 -13.94 22.16 6.04
N LYS A 189 -13.64 21.52 4.91
CA LYS A 189 -14.47 20.46 4.32
C LYS A 189 -13.62 19.26 3.92
N ARG A 190 -14.16 18.06 4.15
CA ARG A 190 -13.67 16.83 3.52
C ARG A 190 -14.38 16.63 2.20
N VAL A 191 -13.63 16.11 1.24
CA VAL A 191 -14.13 15.77 -0.08
C VAL A 191 -13.72 14.36 -0.46
N THR A 192 -14.60 13.68 -1.18
CA THR A 192 -14.31 12.44 -1.90
C THR A 192 -14.40 12.68 -3.39
N LEU A 193 -13.66 11.89 -4.16
CA LEU A 193 -13.75 11.89 -5.61
C LEU A 193 -14.73 10.79 -6.03
N GLU A 194 -15.84 11.17 -6.66
CA GLU A 194 -16.84 10.25 -7.20
C GLU A 194 -17.08 10.60 -8.66
N HIS A 195 -17.06 9.60 -9.55
CA HIS A 195 -17.26 9.80 -10.99
C HIS A 195 -16.36 10.91 -11.58
N GLY A 196 -15.17 11.08 -11.02
CA GLY A 196 -14.18 12.07 -11.45
C GLY A 196 -14.46 13.51 -11.03
N LYS A 197 -15.45 13.78 -10.17
CA LYS A 197 -15.71 15.10 -9.56
C LYS A 197 -15.58 15.05 -8.05
N PHE A 198 -15.17 16.15 -7.43
CA PHE A 198 -15.11 16.22 -5.97
C PHE A 198 -16.48 16.54 -5.38
N HIS A 199 -16.86 15.78 -4.36
CA HIS A 199 -18.08 15.96 -3.60
C HIS A 199 -17.74 16.20 -2.14
N VAL A 200 -18.43 17.16 -1.51
CA VAL A 200 -18.28 17.39 -0.07
C VAL A 200 -18.96 16.24 0.65
N THR A 201 -18.22 15.51 1.48
CA THR A 201 -18.77 14.44 2.30
C THR A 201 -19.18 14.96 3.65
N GLU A 202 -18.25 15.59 4.36
CA GLU A 202 -18.42 15.98 5.75
C GLU A 202 -17.63 17.25 6.08
N LYS A 203 -17.92 17.82 7.25
CA LYS A 203 -17.01 18.77 7.87
C LYS A 203 -15.73 18.05 8.29
N VAL A 204 -14.61 18.76 8.31
CA VAL A 204 -13.40 18.19 8.87
C VAL A 204 -13.61 18.04 10.37
N TYR A 205 -13.88 16.82 10.84
CA TYR A 205 -13.87 16.49 12.26
C TYR A 205 -12.42 16.32 12.75
N TRP A 206 -12.20 16.77 13.96
CA TRP A 206 -11.02 16.50 14.76
C TRP A 206 -11.48 15.95 16.11
N SER A 207 -10.64 15.14 16.75
CA SER A 207 -10.92 14.62 18.08
C SER A 207 -10.99 15.83 19.04
N GLY A 208 -12.12 15.98 19.74
CA GLY A 208 -12.38 17.19 20.53
C GLY A 208 -11.33 17.38 21.62
N ASN A 209 -10.90 18.63 21.86
CA ASN A 209 -10.16 19.23 23.00
C ASN A 209 -9.33 18.35 23.96
N GLY A 210 -8.83 17.19 23.52
CA GLY A 210 -7.87 16.41 24.28
C GLY A 210 -6.59 17.22 24.34
N LYS A 211 -6.20 17.64 25.55
CA LYS A 211 -4.97 18.41 25.80
C LYS A 211 -3.76 17.79 25.08
N TRP A 212 -3.74 16.46 24.98
CA TRP A 212 -2.68 15.66 24.40
C TRP A 212 -2.74 15.47 22.88
N GLU A 213 -3.71 16.04 22.19
CA GLU A 213 -3.88 15.79 20.75
C GLU A 213 -3.19 16.84 19.87
N CYS A 214 -2.63 17.89 20.48
CA CYS A 214 -1.97 19.00 19.79
C CYS A 214 -0.44 18.88 19.67
N PHE A 215 0.15 17.74 20.03
CA PHE A 215 1.60 17.53 19.94
C PHE A 215 2.13 17.49 18.50
N PRO A 216 3.41 17.86 18.25
CA PRO A 216 4.04 17.83 16.93
C PRO A 216 3.89 16.50 16.19
N GLY A 217 3.83 15.39 16.93
CA GLY A 217 3.55 14.08 16.36
C GLY A 217 2.18 13.90 15.70
N LYS A 218 1.21 14.73 16.07
CA LYS A 218 -0.10 14.78 15.43
C LYS A 218 -0.16 15.86 14.36
N TRP A 219 0.95 16.52 14.04
CA TRP A 219 1.02 17.52 12.99
C TRP A 219 1.28 16.83 11.64
N LEU A 220 0.54 17.30 10.63
CA LEU A 220 0.83 17.02 9.24
C LEU A 220 1.63 18.22 8.72
N GLU A 221 2.94 18.05 8.57
CA GLU A 221 3.83 19.10 8.05
C GLU A 221 3.93 19.03 6.52
N PHE A 222 3.97 20.20 5.88
CA PHE A 222 4.10 20.40 4.45
C PHE A 222 5.21 21.42 4.19
N LYS A 223 6.33 20.97 3.64
CA LYS A 223 7.43 21.81 3.17
C LYS A 223 7.37 21.88 1.65
N TYR A 224 7.43 23.09 1.09
CA TYR A 224 7.47 23.29 -0.36
C TYR A 224 8.87 23.66 -0.82
N LEU A 225 9.25 23.23 -2.02
CA LEU A 225 10.59 23.42 -2.56
C LEU A 225 10.88 24.92 -2.73
N GLY A 226 11.90 25.45 -2.03
CA GLY A 226 12.36 26.84 -2.13
C GLY A 226 11.77 27.83 -1.12
N ASP A 227 11.01 27.38 -0.13
CA ASP A 227 10.52 28.21 0.98
C ASP A 227 11.14 27.75 2.32
N ASP A 228 11.61 28.69 3.15
CA ASP A 228 11.97 28.44 4.56
C ASP A 228 10.74 28.28 5.48
N ILE A 229 9.54 28.30 4.89
CA ILE A 229 8.24 28.29 5.56
C ILE A 229 7.71 26.85 5.62
N THR A 230 7.37 26.38 6.83
CA THR A 230 6.74 25.08 7.03
C THR A 230 5.25 25.25 7.30
N TYR A 231 4.40 24.69 6.45
CA TYR A 231 2.96 24.68 6.72
C TYR A 231 2.63 23.45 7.56
N PHE A 232 1.71 23.56 8.52
CA PHE A 232 1.29 22.40 9.31
C PHE A 232 -0.20 22.38 9.57
N ARG A 233 -0.74 21.18 9.77
CA ARG A 233 -2.10 20.97 10.28
C ARG A 233 -2.03 20.09 11.52
N CYS A 234 -2.59 20.56 12.63
CA CYS A 234 -2.77 19.75 13.83
C CYS A 234 -3.96 18.78 13.67
N ARG A 235 -3.76 17.46 13.76
CA ARG A 235 -4.86 16.49 13.68
C ARG A 235 -5.80 16.54 14.90
N GLY A 236 -5.31 17.00 16.05
CA GLY A 236 -6.08 17.09 17.29
C GLY A 236 -7.05 18.27 17.33
N CYS A 237 -6.59 19.49 17.06
CA CYS A 237 -7.44 20.69 17.15
C CYS A 237 -7.72 21.36 15.80
N ASN A 238 -7.26 20.78 14.69
CA ASN A 238 -7.32 21.36 13.34
C ASN A 238 -6.65 22.75 13.19
N GLY A 239 -5.96 23.24 14.22
CA GLY A 239 -5.35 24.56 14.26
C GLY A 239 -5.89 25.45 15.39
N ASP A 240 -7.09 25.20 15.93
CA ASP A 240 -7.81 26.12 16.83
C ASP A 240 -7.03 26.48 18.11
N ASN A 241 -6.21 25.56 18.62
CA ASN A 241 -5.42 25.74 19.84
C ASN A 241 -4.01 26.30 19.58
N HIS A 242 -3.70 26.74 18.36
CA HIS A 242 -2.39 27.26 17.96
C HIS A 242 -2.48 28.78 17.70
N GLU A 243 -1.51 29.57 18.17
CA GLU A 243 -1.51 31.03 17.97
C GLU A 243 -1.50 31.41 16.47
N GLU A 244 -0.87 30.55 15.67
CA GLU A 244 -0.74 30.63 14.22
C GLU A 244 -2.10 30.49 13.50
N TYR A 245 -3.16 30.06 14.20
CA TYR A 245 -4.54 29.95 13.69
C TYR A 245 -5.06 31.25 13.07
N LYS A 246 -4.73 32.40 13.67
CA LYS A 246 -5.22 33.70 13.20
C LYS A 246 -4.76 34.04 11.77
N ASN A 247 -3.69 33.40 11.30
CA ASN A 247 -3.11 33.61 9.97
C ASN A 247 -3.37 32.44 9.01
N ALA A 248 -4.27 31.52 9.34
CA ALA A 248 -4.52 30.32 8.54
C ALA A 248 -5.11 30.67 7.16
N ILE A 249 -4.54 30.07 6.10
CA ILE A 249 -5.03 30.25 4.74
C ILE A 249 -6.25 29.33 4.52
N VAL A 250 -7.41 29.93 4.28
CA VAL A 250 -8.68 29.20 4.07
C VAL A 250 -9.19 29.34 2.65
N GLU A 251 -9.06 30.52 2.07
CA GLU A 251 -9.60 30.87 0.76
C GLU A 251 -8.63 31.80 0.02
N ILE A 252 -8.46 31.58 -1.29
CA ILE A 252 -7.54 32.33 -2.14
C ILE A 252 -8.16 32.65 -3.49
N GLN A 253 -7.72 33.75 -4.10
CA GLN A 253 -8.02 34.09 -5.48
C GLN A 253 -6.80 33.78 -6.34
N HIS A 254 -6.99 32.96 -7.39
CA HIS A 254 -5.88 32.51 -8.23
C HIS A 254 -6.03 32.99 -9.68
N TYR A 255 -4.92 33.39 -10.32
CA TYR A 255 -4.96 33.99 -11.65
C TYR A 255 -5.49 33.08 -12.76
N LEU A 256 -5.30 31.75 -12.63
CA LEU A 256 -5.87 30.75 -13.54
C LEU A 256 -7.37 30.50 -13.30
N HIS A 257 -7.92 31.03 -12.20
CA HIS A 257 -9.31 30.82 -11.80
C HIS A 257 -9.87 32.07 -11.11
N ARG A 258 -9.97 33.19 -11.85
CA ARG A 258 -10.31 34.52 -11.28
C ARG A 258 -11.78 34.72 -10.91
N ASN A 259 -12.68 33.93 -11.50
CA ASN A 259 -14.11 34.16 -11.33
C ASN A 259 -14.63 33.65 -9.98
N HIS A 260 -13.92 32.71 -9.35
CA HIS A 260 -14.30 32.15 -8.05
C HIS A 260 -13.05 31.95 -7.18
N SER A 261 -13.22 32.11 -5.87
CA SER A 261 -12.18 31.75 -4.92
C SER A 261 -12.00 30.23 -4.83
N LEU A 262 -10.76 29.79 -4.60
CA LEU A 262 -10.47 28.42 -4.24
C LEU A 262 -10.45 28.29 -2.72
N ARG A 263 -11.06 27.23 -2.20
CA ARG A 263 -11.09 26.93 -0.76
C ARG A 263 -10.19 25.75 -0.43
N LEU A 264 -9.52 25.83 0.70
CA LEU A 264 -8.70 24.73 1.21
C LEU A 264 -9.61 23.58 1.69
N VAL A 265 -9.42 22.41 1.10
CA VAL A 265 -10.17 21.19 1.42
C VAL A 265 -9.25 20.01 1.69
N MET A 266 -9.83 18.99 2.31
CA MET A 266 -9.17 17.75 2.66
C MET A 266 -9.70 16.61 1.81
N LEU A 267 -8.79 15.86 1.19
CA LEU A 267 -9.14 14.57 0.61
C LEU A 267 -9.35 13.54 1.73
N ASP A 268 -10.43 12.77 1.64
CA ASP A 268 -10.64 11.67 2.57
C ASP A 268 -9.56 10.58 2.41
N GLU A 269 -9.14 9.95 3.51
CA GLU A 269 -7.95 9.06 3.56
C GLU A 269 -8.10 7.82 2.67
N ASN A 270 -9.34 7.39 2.41
CA ASN A 270 -9.66 6.27 1.54
C ASN A 270 -10.13 6.70 0.13
N SER A 271 -10.15 8.01 -0.15
CA SER A 271 -10.61 8.53 -1.43
C SER A 271 -9.50 8.47 -2.48
N ARG A 272 -9.92 8.25 -3.72
CA ARG A 272 -9.06 8.46 -4.89
C ARG A 272 -8.79 9.95 -5.05
N THR A 273 -7.70 10.24 -5.74
CA THR A 273 -7.33 11.59 -6.15
C THR A 273 -7.26 11.69 -7.67
N ARG A 274 -7.23 12.92 -8.18
CA ARG A 274 -7.02 13.21 -9.61
C ARG A 274 -5.85 14.16 -9.80
N LYS A 275 -5.52 14.49 -11.05
CA LYS A 275 -4.41 15.42 -11.35
C LYS A 275 -4.75 16.88 -11.01
N CYS A 276 -3.74 17.59 -10.53
CA CYS A 276 -3.74 19.03 -10.30
C CYS A 276 -3.78 19.75 -11.64
N TYR A 277 -4.66 20.74 -11.78
CA TYR A 277 -4.76 21.53 -13.02
C TYR A 277 -3.41 22.17 -13.38
N CYS A 278 -2.70 22.79 -12.44
CA CYS A 278 -1.50 23.58 -12.76
C CYS A 278 -0.28 22.74 -13.17
N CYS A 279 -0.06 21.56 -12.58
CA CYS A 279 1.18 20.80 -12.76
C CYS A 279 1.01 19.37 -13.26
N ASP A 280 -0.22 18.87 -13.39
CA ASP A 280 -0.54 17.48 -13.74
C ASP A 280 -0.03 16.41 -12.74
N ASP A 281 0.48 16.83 -11.58
CA ASP A 281 0.78 15.92 -10.46
C ASP A 281 -0.49 15.50 -9.73
N ASN A 282 -0.45 14.38 -9.01
CA ASN A 282 -1.59 13.94 -8.20
C ASN A 282 -1.95 14.98 -7.15
N ILE A 283 -3.24 15.23 -6.96
CA ILE A 283 -3.73 16.09 -5.88
C ILE A 283 -3.38 15.45 -4.54
N GLN A 284 -2.75 16.23 -3.68
CA GLN A 284 -2.34 15.81 -2.34
C GLN A 284 -3.52 15.83 -1.36
N GLY A 285 -3.32 15.29 -0.15
CA GLY A 285 -4.37 15.22 0.87
C GLY A 285 -4.94 16.58 1.29
N LEU A 286 -4.18 17.67 1.12
CA LEU A 286 -4.64 19.05 1.28
C LEU A 286 -4.45 19.80 -0.03
N PHE A 287 -5.50 20.46 -0.50
CA PHE A 287 -5.47 21.17 -1.78
C PHE A 287 -6.55 22.25 -1.85
N PHE A 288 -6.43 23.11 -2.86
CA PHE A 288 -7.37 24.20 -3.12
C PHE A 288 -8.38 23.77 -4.19
N TRP A 289 -9.66 23.98 -3.89
CA TRP A 289 -10.76 23.53 -4.76
C TRP A 289 -11.86 24.59 -4.88
N CYS A 290 -12.35 24.77 -6.10
CA CYS A 290 -13.56 25.51 -6.42
C CYS A 290 -14.72 24.52 -6.63
N MET A 291 -15.73 24.58 -5.76
CA MET A 291 -16.92 23.73 -5.90
C MET A 291 -17.74 24.03 -7.17
N PRO A 292 -18.08 25.29 -7.51
CA PRO A 292 -18.86 25.60 -8.72
C PRO A 292 -18.25 25.09 -10.02
N CYS A 293 -16.91 25.16 -10.15
CA CYS A 293 -16.21 24.83 -11.39
C CYS A 293 -15.51 23.47 -11.34
N ASP A 294 -15.56 22.78 -10.20
CA ASP A 294 -14.71 21.61 -9.91
C ASP A 294 -13.24 21.84 -10.31
N PHE A 295 -12.71 23.04 -10.01
CA PHE A 295 -11.32 23.39 -10.29
C PHE A 295 -10.45 23.01 -9.09
N ALA A 296 -9.44 22.17 -9.27
CA ALA A 296 -8.61 21.67 -8.16
C ALA A 296 -7.12 21.84 -8.42
N MET A 297 -6.39 22.30 -7.40
CA MET A 297 -4.98 22.65 -7.50
C MET A 297 -4.23 22.36 -6.20
N ASN A 298 -3.03 21.79 -6.32
CA ASN A 298 -2.13 21.54 -5.19
C ASN A 298 -1.62 22.85 -4.59
N ASN A 299 -1.39 22.84 -3.28
CA ASN A 299 -0.83 23.98 -2.54
C ASN A 299 0.52 24.46 -3.11
N ALA A 300 1.37 23.52 -3.54
CA ALA A 300 2.66 23.83 -4.16
C ALA A 300 2.55 24.67 -5.46
N CYS A 301 1.40 24.58 -6.14
CA CYS A 301 1.18 25.29 -7.40
C CYS A 301 0.77 26.75 -7.23
N LEU A 302 0.41 27.18 -6.01
CA LEU A 302 -0.04 28.55 -5.75
C LEU A 302 1.04 29.60 -5.97
N LYS A 303 2.28 29.24 -5.65
CA LYS A 303 3.44 30.13 -5.74
C LYS A 303 4.27 29.88 -6.99
N LYS A 304 3.91 28.88 -7.80
CA LYS A 304 4.69 28.52 -8.98
C LYS A 304 4.54 29.61 -10.03
N PRO A 305 5.64 30.24 -10.50
CA PRO A 305 5.55 31.23 -11.55
C PRO A 305 4.96 30.59 -12.81
N LEU A 306 3.97 31.26 -13.39
CA LEU A 306 3.32 30.80 -14.61
C LEU A 306 4.25 31.01 -15.80
N VAL A 307 4.37 29.97 -16.63
CA VAL A 307 5.08 30.07 -17.89
C VAL A 307 4.06 30.48 -18.96
N PHE A 308 4.01 31.76 -19.29
CA PHE A 308 3.01 32.32 -20.22
C PHE A 308 3.27 31.94 -21.67
N SER A 309 4.53 31.68 -22.02
CA SER A 309 4.95 31.30 -23.36
C SER A 309 6.01 30.22 -23.29
N ILE A 310 5.91 29.23 -24.15
CA ILE A 310 6.88 28.14 -24.27
C ILE A 310 7.36 28.03 -25.71
N ASP A 311 8.68 27.92 -25.87
CA ASP A 311 9.28 27.46 -27.12
C ASP A 311 9.40 25.94 -27.04
N HIS A 312 8.79 25.24 -27.99
CA HIS A 312 8.77 23.78 -27.98
C HIS A 312 9.01 23.18 -29.37
N PRO A 313 10.20 23.43 -29.97
CA PRO A 313 10.51 23.05 -31.36
C PRO A 313 10.40 21.55 -31.62
N LYS A 314 10.46 20.70 -30.58
CA LYS A 314 10.17 19.27 -30.68
C LYS A 314 8.77 19.01 -31.26
N TRP A 315 7.76 19.81 -30.90
CA TRP A 315 6.37 19.54 -31.31
C TRP A 315 5.81 20.56 -32.29
N HIS A 316 6.27 21.81 -32.22
CA HIS A 316 5.79 22.87 -33.07
C HIS A 316 6.84 23.97 -33.19
N GLU A 317 6.99 24.54 -34.39
CA GLU A 317 8.05 25.51 -34.69
C GLU A 317 7.81 26.88 -34.04
N HIS A 318 6.56 27.31 -33.90
CA HIS A 318 6.23 28.60 -33.30
C HIS A 318 6.12 28.54 -31.77
N THR A 319 6.43 29.65 -31.11
CA THR A 319 6.17 29.86 -29.68
C THR A 319 4.69 29.66 -29.36
N LEU A 320 4.41 28.87 -28.33
CA LEU A 320 3.05 28.62 -27.87
C LEU A 320 2.72 29.51 -26.68
N ALA A 321 1.53 30.12 -26.68
CA ALA A 321 1.04 30.95 -25.59
C ALA A 321 0.06 30.17 -24.71
N LEU A 322 0.16 30.33 -23.40
CA LEU A 322 -0.79 29.76 -22.44
C LEU A 322 -2.18 30.37 -22.67
N PHE A 323 -3.19 29.52 -22.84
CA PHE A 323 -4.58 29.93 -22.84
C PHE A 323 -5.11 29.91 -21.39
N PRO A 324 -5.33 31.07 -20.75
CA PRO A 324 -5.55 31.13 -19.30
C PRO A 324 -6.97 30.70 -18.88
N ARG A 325 -7.91 30.62 -19.83
CA ARG A 325 -9.29 30.18 -19.56
C ARG A 325 -9.39 28.67 -19.73
N GLN A 326 -10.19 28.04 -18.89
CA GLN A 326 -10.58 26.65 -19.08
C GLN A 326 -11.35 26.52 -20.40
N ALA A 327 -10.89 25.63 -21.29
CA ALA A 327 -11.45 25.43 -22.63
C ALA A 327 -11.43 23.96 -23.03
N PHE A 328 -12.32 23.60 -23.96
CA PHE A 328 -12.49 22.24 -24.49
C PHE A 328 -11.92 22.13 -25.91
N LEU A 329 -10.66 22.52 -26.09
CA LEU A 329 -10.00 22.40 -27.40
C LEU A 329 -9.32 21.04 -27.51
N THR A 330 -9.45 20.42 -28.68
CA THR A 330 -8.80 19.13 -28.95
C THR A 330 -7.30 19.33 -29.10
N CYS A 331 -6.50 18.61 -28.32
CA CYS A 331 -5.05 18.68 -28.41
C CYS A 331 -4.53 17.89 -29.62
N ASN A 332 -3.65 18.52 -30.41
CA ASN A 332 -3.06 17.92 -31.61
C ASN A 332 -2.22 16.68 -31.33
N LEU A 333 -1.67 16.53 -30.12
CA LEU A 333 -0.83 15.37 -29.79
C LEU A 333 -1.60 14.19 -29.20
N CYS A 334 -2.76 14.40 -28.58
CA CYS A 334 -3.48 13.30 -27.94
C CYS A 334 -4.91 13.06 -28.42
N ALA A 335 -5.41 13.87 -29.36
CA ALA A 335 -6.76 13.74 -29.92
C ALA A 335 -7.90 13.81 -28.88
N LEU A 336 -7.64 14.37 -27.69
CA LEU A 336 -8.62 14.54 -26.63
C LEU A 336 -8.84 16.02 -26.38
N ALA A 337 -10.06 16.38 -25.99
CA ALA A 337 -10.35 17.63 -25.30
C ALA A 337 -10.36 17.35 -23.79
N ASP A 338 -9.51 18.04 -23.03
CA ASP A 338 -9.45 17.89 -21.57
C ASP A 338 -9.52 19.24 -20.87
N GLU A 339 -10.71 19.56 -20.33
CA GLU A 339 -10.95 20.77 -19.55
C GLU A 339 -10.11 20.85 -18.26
N ARG A 340 -9.46 19.76 -17.84
CA ARG A 340 -8.72 19.67 -16.57
C ARG A 340 -7.24 19.95 -16.74
N SER A 341 -6.78 20.18 -17.96
CA SER A 341 -5.40 20.51 -18.26
C SER A 341 -5.27 21.91 -18.85
N PRO A 342 -4.25 22.69 -18.44
CA PRO A 342 -3.90 23.94 -19.10
C PRO A 342 -3.54 23.67 -20.55
N ILE A 343 -3.97 24.58 -21.42
CA ILE A 343 -3.75 24.48 -22.86
C ILE A 343 -2.80 25.58 -23.29
N TYR A 344 -1.83 25.22 -24.12
CA TYR A 344 -1.02 26.13 -24.90
C TYR A 344 -1.54 26.13 -26.34
N MET A 345 -1.59 27.30 -26.95
CA MET A 345 -2.00 27.45 -28.33
C MET A 345 -0.97 28.26 -29.10
N CYS A 346 -0.80 27.93 -30.38
CA CYS A 346 -0.06 28.79 -31.28
C CYS A 346 -0.97 29.94 -31.74
N PRO A 347 -0.59 31.22 -31.57
CA PRO A 347 -1.38 32.32 -32.12
C PRO A 347 -1.39 32.36 -33.66
N SER A 348 -0.38 31.75 -34.30
CA SER A 348 -0.16 31.78 -35.75
C SER A 348 -0.67 30.54 -36.48
N CYS A 349 -1.04 29.47 -35.77
CA CYS A 349 -1.42 28.17 -36.34
C CYS A 349 -2.62 27.57 -35.59
N ASP A 350 -3.33 26.64 -36.23
CA ASP A 350 -4.35 25.81 -35.57
C ASP A 350 -3.70 24.66 -34.77
N PHE A 351 -2.84 25.02 -33.80
CA PHE A 351 -2.10 24.09 -32.97
C PHE A 351 -2.40 24.30 -31.49
N VAL A 352 -2.87 23.24 -30.85
CA VAL A 352 -3.35 23.16 -29.47
C VAL A 352 -2.60 22.03 -28.75
N LEU A 353 -2.02 22.36 -27.60
CA LEU A 353 -1.20 21.47 -26.80
C LEU A 353 -1.63 21.48 -25.34
N HIS A 354 -2.03 20.34 -24.79
CA HIS A 354 -2.18 20.22 -23.34
C HIS A 354 -0.81 20.32 -22.66
N LEU A 355 -0.72 20.97 -21.50
CA LEU A 355 0.49 21.02 -20.68
C LEU A 355 1.03 19.61 -20.41
N LYS A 356 0.14 18.67 -20.10
CA LYS A 356 0.48 17.25 -19.87
C LYS A 356 0.84 16.46 -21.13
N CYS A 357 0.79 17.08 -22.31
CA CYS A 357 1.24 16.49 -23.57
C CYS A 357 2.62 17.01 -23.99
N ILE A 358 3.14 18.07 -23.36
CA ILE A 358 4.45 18.66 -23.68
C ILE A 358 5.56 17.61 -23.62
N ASN A 359 5.55 16.81 -22.56
CA ASN A 359 6.57 15.80 -22.30
C ASN A 359 6.21 14.42 -22.85
N LEU A 360 5.38 14.34 -23.90
CA LEU A 360 5.21 13.06 -24.58
C LEU A 360 6.57 12.57 -25.10
N PRO A 361 6.80 11.25 -25.08
CA PRO A 361 8.01 10.69 -25.65
C PRO A 361 7.90 10.59 -27.19
N ARG A 362 9.02 10.35 -27.85
CA ARG A 362 9.11 10.20 -29.31
C ARG A 362 9.15 8.74 -29.71
N VAL A 363 9.96 7.94 -29.05
CA VAL A 363 10.11 6.50 -29.32
C VAL A 363 10.00 5.76 -28.01
N ILE A 364 9.09 4.80 -27.93
CA ILE A 364 8.84 4.03 -26.72
C ILE A 364 8.64 2.56 -27.02
N ARG A 365 8.71 1.75 -25.96
CA ARG A 365 8.28 0.35 -25.97
C ARG A 365 7.06 0.20 -25.06
N ILE A 366 6.09 -0.61 -25.48
CA ILE A 366 4.90 -0.90 -24.68
C ILE A 366 4.72 -2.41 -24.48
N SER A 367 4.01 -2.82 -23.44
CA SER A 367 3.78 -4.24 -23.13
C SER A 367 2.86 -4.99 -24.11
N ARG A 368 2.18 -4.27 -25.01
CA ARG A 368 1.18 -4.82 -25.93
C ARG A 368 1.70 -5.04 -27.35
N HIS A 369 2.94 -4.67 -27.62
CA HIS A 369 3.55 -4.83 -28.93
C HIS A 369 5.05 -5.05 -28.78
N TYR A 370 5.59 -6.00 -29.55
CA TYR A 370 7.00 -6.39 -29.44
C TYR A 370 7.95 -5.29 -29.93
N HIS A 371 7.63 -4.64 -31.05
CA HIS A 371 8.47 -3.60 -31.64
C HIS A 371 8.30 -2.26 -30.92
N ARG A 372 9.32 -1.40 -31.05
CA ARG A 372 9.21 0.00 -30.65
C ARG A 372 8.17 0.73 -31.51
N ILE A 373 7.58 1.75 -30.91
CA ILE A 373 6.61 2.62 -31.57
C ILE A 373 7.11 4.06 -31.51
N SER A 374 6.92 4.80 -32.59
CA SER A 374 7.29 6.22 -32.70
C SER A 374 6.06 7.10 -32.77
N PHE A 375 6.15 8.30 -32.22
CA PHE A 375 5.11 9.31 -32.33
C PHE A 375 5.00 9.84 -33.76
N THR A 376 3.76 9.99 -34.22
CA THR A 376 3.38 10.56 -35.52
C THR A 376 2.35 11.66 -35.27
N PHE A 377 2.39 12.75 -36.04
CA PHE A 377 1.45 13.87 -35.88
C PHE A 377 0.08 13.62 -36.51
N SER A 378 0.02 12.72 -37.49
CA SER A 378 -1.18 12.33 -38.21
C SER A 378 -0.94 10.98 -38.88
N PHE A 379 -2.02 10.26 -39.16
CA PHE A 379 -1.97 8.98 -39.85
C PHE A 379 -2.48 9.12 -41.29
N ASN A 380 -2.01 8.24 -42.18
CA ASN A 380 -2.57 8.12 -43.53
C ASN A 380 -4.03 7.62 -43.46
N GLN A 381 -4.83 7.92 -44.48
CA GLN A 381 -6.27 7.59 -44.51
C GLN A 381 -6.54 6.09 -44.29
N GLY A 382 -7.57 5.77 -43.50
CA GLY A 382 -8.04 4.41 -43.20
C GLY A 382 -8.69 4.29 -41.81
N ASP A 383 -9.53 3.28 -41.59
CA ASP A 383 -10.15 3.01 -40.29
C ASP A 383 -9.18 2.27 -39.38
N LEU A 384 -8.28 3.04 -38.75
CA LEU A 384 -7.26 2.52 -37.84
C LEU A 384 -7.83 2.30 -36.44
N SER A 385 -7.62 1.11 -35.86
CA SER A 385 -8.01 0.81 -34.48
C SER A 385 -6.81 0.80 -33.54
N CYS A 386 -6.97 1.45 -32.38
CA CYS A 386 -5.93 1.51 -31.36
C CYS A 386 -5.67 0.13 -30.75
N GLY A 387 -4.44 -0.38 -30.79
CA GLY A 387 -4.08 -1.70 -30.25
C GLY A 387 -4.30 -1.88 -28.74
N VAL A 388 -4.53 -0.79 -27.99
CA VAL A 388 -4.74 -0.83 -26.53
C VAL A 388 -6.23 -0.73 -26.18
N CYS A 389 -6.94 0.29 -26.67
CA CYS A 389 -8.35 0.52 -26.33
C CYS A 389 -9.34 0.00 -27.38
N ARG A 390 -8.84 -0.50 -28.52
CA ARG A 390 -9.57 -1.01 -29.70
C ARG A 390 -10.56 -0.03 -30.34
N ARG A 391 -10.60 1.22 -29.90
CA ARG A 391 -11.40 2.28 -30.54
C ARG A 391 -10.69 2.83 -31.77
N ILE A 392 -11.49 3.33 -32.70
CA ILE A 392 -11.03 4.02 -33.92
C ILE A 392 -10.17 5.23 -33.54
N ILE A 393 -9.08 5.43 -34.27
CA ILE A 393 -8.18 6.58 -34.16
C ILE A 393 -8.64 7.67 -35.12
N ASP A 394 -8.67 8.92 -34.65
CA ASP A 394 -8.82 10.07 -35.53
C ASP A 394 -7.47 10.39 -36.19
N ASN A 395 -7.38 10.12 -37.49
CA ASN A 395 -6.16 10.25 -38.27
C ASN A 395 -5.64 11.70 -38.39
N LYS A 396 -6.44 12.71 -38.04
CA LYS A 396 -6.04 14.13 -38.07
C LYS A 396 -5.12 14.52 -36.91
N TYR A 397 -5.04 13.68 -35.88
CA TYR A 397 -4.32 13.97 -34.65
C TYR A 397 -3.21 12.95 -34.39
N GLY A 398 -2.32 13.31 -33.47
CA GLY A 398 -1.14 12.53 -33.16
C GLY A 398 -1.41 11.23 -32.40
N GLY A 399 -0.56 10.26 -32.65
CA GLY A 399 -0.55 8.94 -32.03
C GLY A 399 0.77 8.23 -32.30
N TYR A 400 0.90 6.99 -31.83
CA TYR A 400 2.08 6.18 -32.05
C TYR A 400 1.84 5.12 -33.12
N SER A 401 2.83 4.89 -33.97
CA SER A 401 2.87 3.80 -34.94
C SER A 401 4.11 2.94 -34.72
N CYS A 402 4.01 1.66 -35.05
CA CYS A 402 5.17 0.78 -35.10
C CYS A 402 6.24 1.31 -36.07
N ILE A 403 7.51 1.21 -35.66
CA ILE A 403 8.65 1.62 -36.50
C ILE A 403 9.05 0.54 -37.51
N LYS A 404 8.64 -0.72 -37.27
CA LYS A 404 9.00 -1.84 -38.14
C LYS A 404 8.19 -1.80 -39.44
N GLU A 405 8.90 -1.82 -40.55
CA GLU A 405 8.28 -1.90 -41.88
C GLU A 405 7.34 -3.10 -42.00
N GLY A 406 6.16 -2.87 -42.59
CA GLY A 406 5.11 -3.88 -42.73
C GLY A 406 4.24 -4.12 -41.48
N CYS A 407 4.53 -3.47 -40.34
CA CYS A 407 3.70 -3.56 -39.15
C CYS A 407 2.73 -2.39 -39.03
N SER A 408 1.42 -2.64 -39.16
CA SER A 408 0.37 -1.62 -39.10
C SER A 408 -0.13 -1.29 -37.68
N TYR A 409 0.65 -1.63 -36.65
CA TYR A 409 0.22 -1.46 -35.27
C TYR A 409 0.25 0.03 -34.87
N VAL A 410 -0.88 0.52 -34.37
CA VAL A 410 -1.09 1.93 -34.02
C VAL A 410 -1.80 2.09 -32.69
N VAL A 411 -1.50 3.17 -31.96
CA VAL A 411 -1.99 3.40 -30.60
C VAL A 411 -2.21 4.90 -30.37
N HIS A 412 -3.33 5.26 -29.73
CA HIS A 412 -3.54 6.62 -29.25
C HIS A 412 -2.40 7.04 -28.31
N SER A 413 -1.95 8.30 -28.37
CA SER A 413 -0.87 8.80 -27.50
C SER A 413 -1.11 8.52 -26.03
N ARG A 414 -2.35 8.75 -25.56
CA ARG A 414 -2.75 8.51 -24.17
C ARG A 414 -2.90 7.05 -23.80
N CYS A 415 -3.07 6.16 -24.77
CA CYS A 415 -3.09 4.73 -24.53
C CYS A 415 -1.66 4.16 -24.47
N ALA A 416 -0.76 4.69 -25.31
CA ALA A 416 0.63 4.28 -25.33
C ALA A 416 1.36 4.69 -24.05
N THR A 417 1.08 5.89 -23.50
CA THR A 417 1.78 6.41 -22.32
C THR A 417 1.08 6.12 -20.98
N GLN A 418 0.22 5.10 -20.90
CA GLN A 418 -0.37 4.70 -19.61
C GLN A 418 0.65 3.95 -18.75
N GLN A 419 0.61 4.14 -17.43
CA GLN A 419 1.59 3.55 -16.51
C GLN A 419 1.57 2.01 -16.43
N ASN A 420 0.44 1.39 -16.79
CA ASN A 420 0.28 -0.07 -16.92
C ASN A 420 0.77 -0.61 -18.28
N VAL A 421 1.02 0.26 -19.26
CA VAL A 421 1.37 -0.11 -20.65
C VAL A 421 2.82 0.27 -21.00
N TRP A 422 3.30 1.42 -20.51
CA TRP A 422 4.65 1.95 -20.75
C TRP A 422 5.43 2.12 -19.45
N ASP A 423 6.75 1.87 -19.53
CA ASP A 423 7.67 1.87 -18.38
C ASP A 423 8.25 3.25 -18.04
N GLY A 424 7.87 4.29 -18.80
CA GLY A 424 8.32 5.66 -18.61
C GLY A 424 9.65 6.02 -19.28
N LYS A 425 10.24 5.12 -20.09
CA LYS A 425 11.51 5.37 -20.79
C LYS A 425 11.31 5.90 -22.21
N GLU A 426 11.95 7.02 -22.52
CA GLU A 426 12.17 7.53 -23.89
C GLU A 426 13.35 6.76 -24.51
N LEU A 427 13.19 6.33 -25.76
CA LEU A 427 14.15 5.47 -26.48
C LEU A 427 14.59 6.10 -27.81
N GLU A 428 14.29 7.38 -28.04
CA GLU A 428 14.78 8.11 -29.21
C GLU A 428 16.32 8.21 -29.15
N GLY A 429 16.99 7.74 -30.20
CA GLY A 429 18.46 7.71 -30.28
C GLY A 429 19.13 6.51 -29.58
N GLU A 430 18.38 5.72 -28.81
CA GLU A 430 18.90 4.49 -28.18
C GLU A 430 18.90 3.34 -29.20
N PRO A 431 19.97 2.54 -29.32
CA PRO A 431 19.97 1.36 -30.19
C PRO A 431 18.94 0.33 -29.70
N GLU A 432 18.39 -0.48 -30.61
CA GLU A 432 17.57 -1.62 -30.20
C GLU A 432 18.45 -2.66 -29.51
N GLU A 433 18.10 -3.01 -28.27
CA GLU A 433 18.72 -4.12 -27.57
C GLU A 433 18.42 -5.40 -28.36
N ILE A 434 19.47 -6.14 -28.74
CA ILE A 434 19.33 -7.45 -29.38
C ILE A 434 18.62 -8.35 -28.38
N GLU A 435 17.49 -8.93 -28.78
CA GLU A 435 16.74 -9.85 -27.93
C GLU A 435 17.67 -11.01 -27.53
N GLU A 436 17.87 -11.21 -26.22
CA GLU A 436 18.49 -12.43 -25.70
C GLU A 436 17.72 -13.63 -26.25
N GLU A 437 18.41 -14.62 -26.82
CA GLU A 437 17.79 -15.85 -27.36
C GLU A 437 16.77 -16.42 -26.36
N GLU A 438 15.57 -16.73 -26.85
CA GLU A 438 14.53 -17.35 -26.03
C GLU A 438 15.05 -18.68 -25.48
N VAL A 439 15.31 -18.73 -24.18
CA VAL A 439 15.73 -19.96 -23.53
C VAL A 439 14.53 -20.88 -23.43
N GLU A 440 14.56 -21.98 -24.17
CA GLU A 440 13.53 -23.02 -24.13
C GLU A 440 13.30 -23.54 -22.69
N PRO A 441 12.05 -23.87 -22.31
CA PRO A 441 11.75 -24.35 -20.97
C PRO A 441 12.29 -25.77 -20.69
N PHE A 442 12.59 -26.56 -21.72
CA PHE A 442 13.13 -27.91 -21.54
C PHE A 442 13.95 -28.36 -22.74
N VAL A 443 14.80 -29.35 -22.50
CA VAL A 443 15.50 -30.08 -23.56
C VAL A 443 14.77 -31.40 -23.81
N ARG A 444 14.51 -31.73 -25.08
CA ARG A 444 13.98 -33.05 -25.47
C ARG A 444 15.11 -34.07 -25.50
N ILE A 445 14.99 -35.11 -24.70
CA ILE A 445 15.98 -36.20 -24.62
C ILE A 445 15.65 -37.29 -25.64
N SER A 446 14.37 -37.63 -25.76
CA SER A 446 13.82 -38.53 -26.77
C SER A 446 12.33 -38.26 -26.94
N ASP A 447 11.65 -38.99 -27.84
CA ASP A 447 10.20 -38.85 -28.04
C ASP A 447 9.44 -39.01 -26.72
N GLY A 448 8.68 -37.98 -26.36
CA GLY A 448 7.90 -37.91 -25.12
C GLY A 448 8.72 -37.86 -23.83
N ILE A 449 10.05 -37.64 -23.87
CA ILE A 449 10.88 -37.52 -22.67
C ILE A 449 11.63 -36.18 -22.66
N ILE A 450 11.42 -35.39 -21.61
CA ILE A 450 11.99 -34.05 -21.46
C ILE A 450 12.77 -33.90 -20.16
N GLN A 451 13.77 -33.01 -20.20
CA GLN A 451 14.45 -32.49 -19.03
C GLN A 451 14.04 -31.03 -18.81
N HIS A 452 13.13 -30.81 -17.86
CA HIS A 452 12.51 -29.51 -17.62
C HIS A 452 13.28 -28.62 -16.63
N PHE A 453 13.42 -27.32 -16.92
CA PHE A 453 14.26 -26.38 -16.15
C PHE A 453 13.95 -26.37 -14.63
N SER A 454 12.68 -26.51 -14.27
CA SER A 454 12.23 -26.48 -12.87
C SER A 454 12.56 -27.74 -12.08
N HIS A 455 12.97 -28.83 -12.75
CA HIS A 455 13.17 -30.14 -12.15
C HIS A 455 14.55 -30.74 -12.51
N GLN A 456 15.47 -29.90 -12.99
CA GLN A 456 16.83 -30.29 -13.36
C GLN A 456 17.70 -30.67 -12.16
N LEU A 457 17.51 -30.04 -10.99
CA LEU A 457 18.33 -30.28 -9.79
C LEU A 457 18.29 -31.72 -9.29
N HIS A 458 17.22 -32.45 -9.61
CA HIS A 458 17.08 -33.86 -9.26
C HIS A 458 17.65 -34.81 -10.33
N HIS A 459 18.10 -34.29 -11.49
CA HIS A 459 18.49 -35.10 -12.66
C HIS A 459 17.41 -36.11 -13.08
N HIS A 460 16.14 -35.77 -12.82
CA HIS A 460 14.99 -36.58 -13.21
C HIS A 460 14.48 -36.18 -14.58
N HIS A 461 13.92 -37.13 -15.31
CA HIS A 461 13.29 -36.89 -16.60
C HIS A 461 11.78 -37.02 -16.47
N LEU A 462 11.07 -36.18 -17.22
CA LEU A 462 9.63 -36.25 -17.29
C LEU A 462 9.23 -36.97 -18.58
N ARG A 463 8.25 -37.86 -18.46
CA ARG A 463 7.66 -38.60 -19.57
C ARG A 463 6.25 -38.06 -19.84
N LEU A 464 5.92 -37.91 -21.12
CA LEU A 464 4.58 -37.58 -21.57
C LEU A 464 3.66 -38.79 -21.33
N ASP A 465 2.62 -38.57 -20.53
CA ASP A 465 1.50 -39.48 -20.37
C ASP A 465 0.34 -38.96 -21.23
N GLU A 466 0.01 -39.72 -22.28
CA GLU A 466 -1.19 -39.50 -23.07
C GLU A 466 -2.42 -39.87 -22.23
N ASN A 467 -3.28 -38.89 -21.98
CA ASN A 467 -4.41 -39.05 -21.05
C ASN A 467 -5.64 -39.62 -21.75
N THR A 468 -5.48 -40.71 -22.47
CA THR A 468 -6.58 -41.42 -23.13
C THR A 468 -7.17 -42.45 -22.16
N CYS A 469 -8.42 -42.25 -21.72
CA CYS A 469 -9.24 -43.24 -20.99
C CYS A 469 -8.80 -43.67 -19.57
N ARG A 470 -8.12 -42.83 -18.78
CA ARG A 470 -7.87 -43.14 -17.35
C ARG A 470 -8.95 -42.57 -16.43
N ASP A 471 -9.23 -43.29 -15.33
CA ASP A 471 -10.03 -42.79 -14.21
C ASP A 471 -9.41 -41.50 -13.65
N TYR A 472 -10.26 -40.53 -13.30
CA TYR A 472 -9.82 -39.27 -12.73
C TYR A 472 -9.25 -39.47 -11.32
N ASP A 473 -8.01 -39.01 -11.12
CA ASP A 473 -7.33 -39.02 -9.81
C ASP A 473 -7.15 -37.58 -9.33
N GLU A 474 -7.89 -37.20 -8.28
CA GLU A 474 -7.83 -35.86 -7.71
C GLU A 474 -6.47 -35.51 -7.08
N ASN A 475 -5.60 -36.51 -6.83
CA ASN A 475 -4.27 -36.30 -6.27
C ASN A 475 -3.22 -35.94 -7.33
N LYS A 476 -3.54 -36.12 -8.62
CA LYS A 476 -2.68 -35.69 -9.73
C LYS A 476 -2.84 -34.19 -9.94
N VAL A 477 -1.97 -33.43 -9.30
CA VAL A 477 -1.95 -31.96 -9.35
C VAL A 477 -0.69 -31.49 -10.08
N CYS A 478 -0.86 -30.56 -11.02
CA CYS A 478 0.24 -29.92 -11.70
C CYS A 478 1.00 -28.98 -10.75
N GLN A 479 2.33 -29.13 -10.69
CA GLN A 479 3.19 -28.35 -9.79
C GLN A 479 3.44 -26.92 -10.26
N ALA A 480 3.15 -26.59 -11.53
CA ALA A 480 3.26 -25.23 -12.03
C ALA A 480 2.03 -24.39 -11.67
N CYS A 481 0.83 -24.87 -12.03
CA CYS A 481 -0.39 -24.08 -11.90
C CYS A 481 -1.22 -24.46 -10.64
N ILE A 482 -0.83 -25.51 -9.92
CA ILE A 482 -1.49 -25.98 -8.69
C ILE A 482 -2.97 -26.34 -8.93
N THR A 483 -3.28 -26.88 -10.11
CA THR A 483 -4.61 -27.39 -10.44
C THR A 483 -4.57 -28.89 -10.77
N PRO A 484 -5.66 -29.64 -10.55
CA PRO A 484 -5.75 -31.03 -10.94
C PRO A 484 -5.58 -31.25 -12.45
N ILE A 485 -5.09 -32.43 -12.82
CA ILE A 485 -5.08 -32.89 -14.21
C ILE A 485 -6.50 -33.41 -14.56
N TYR A 486 -7.38 -32.49 -14.97
CA TYR A 486 -8.74 -32.85 -15.39
C TYR A 486 -8.77 -33.54 -16.76
N PHE A 487 -8.02 -32.97 -17.71
CA PHE A 487 -8.03 -33.36 -19.13
C PHE A 487 -6.65 -33.14 -19.76
N GLY A 488 -6.47 -33.66 -20.98
CA GLY A 488 -5.27 -33.43 -21.78
C GLY A 488 -4.04 -34.19 -21.29
N ASN A 489 -2.97 -34.11 -22.07
CA ASN A 489 -1.71 -34.77 -21.76
C ASN A 489 -0.97 -34.02 -20.65
N PHE A 490 -0.10 -34.75 -19.96
CA PHE A 490 0.73 -34.20 -18.91
C PHE A 490 2.07 -34.91 -18.89
N TYR A 491 3.07 -34.23 -18.36
CA TYR A 491 4.39 -34.77 -18.10
C TYR A 491 4.46 -35.26 -16.66
N SER A 492 4.86 -36.51 -16.46
CA SER A 492 5.09 -37.12 -15.16
C SER A 492 6.56 -37.46 -14.96
N CYS A 493 7.11 -37.12 -13.80
CA CYS A 493 8.48 -37.48 -13.46
C CYS A 493 8.58 -38.99 -13.22
N MET A 494 9.60 -39.63 -13.81
CA MET A 494 9.77 -41.07 -13.71
C MET A 494 10.25 -41.55 -12.33
N GLN A 495 10.70 -40.63 -11.47
CA GLN A 495 11.31 -40.93 -10.17
C GLN A 495 10.59 -40.30 -8.96
N CYS A 496 9.65 -39.38 -9.17
CA CYS A 496 8.91 -38.74 -8.07
C CYS A 496 7.54 -38.22 -8.54
N ASN A 497 6.72 -37.73 -7.61
CA ASN A 497 5.35 -37.29 -7.88
C ASN A 497 5.26 -35.90 -8.57
N PHE A 498 6.32 -35.46 -9.24
CA PHE A 498 6.33 -34.18 -9.95
C PHE A 498 5.57 -34.32 -11.27
N ILE A 499 4.53 -33.51 -11.45
CA ILE A 499 3.63 -33.55 -12.60
C ILE A 499 3.46 -32.13 -13.14
N LEU A 500 3.44 -31.97 -14.47
CA LEU A 500 3.10 -30.73 -15.15
C LEU A 500 2.06 -31.00 -16.25
N HIS A 501 1.05 -30.14 -16.41
CA HIS A 501 0.30 -30.12 -17.68
C HIS A 501 1.27 -29.92 -18.85
N GLU A 502 0.95 -30.47 -20.02
CA GLU A 502 1.74 -30.23 -21.23
C GLU A 502 1.90 -28.72 -21.51
N GLU A 503 0.83 -27.95 -21.40
CA GLU A 503 0.86 -26.48 -21.53
C GLU A 503 1.75 -25.81 -20.48
N CYS A 504 1.72 -26.31 -19.24
CA CYS A 504 2.55 -25.78 -18.15
C CYS A 504 4.05 -26.06 -18.35
N ALA A 505 4.39 -27.18 -18.99
CA ALA A 505 5.78 -27.50 -19.33
C ALA A 505 6.31 -26.61 -20.48
N ASN A 506 5.42 -26.10 -21.34
CA ASN A 506 5.77 -25.24 -22.48
C ASN A 506 5.71 -23.74 -22.17
N LEU A 507 5.56 -23.35 -20.90
CA LEU A 507 5.51 -21.93 -20.52
C LEU A 507 6.82 -21.21 -20.87
N SER A 508 6.71 -20.11 -21.62
CA SER A 508 7.85 -19.25 -21.95
C SER A 508 8.53 -18.71 -20.68
N ARG A 509 9.87 -18.70 -20.66
CA ARG A 509 10.61 -18.22 -19.49
C ARG A 509 10.49 -16.71 -19.25
N LYS A 510 10.17 -15.94 -20.30
CA LYS A 510 9.95 -14.50 -20.24
C LYS A 510 8.71 -14.14 -21.06
N ILE A 511 7.89 -13.21 -20.57
CA ILE A 511 6.68 -12.73 -21.27
C ILE A 511 6.47 -11.23 -21.07
N TYR A 512 5.90 -10.56 -22.05
CA TYR A 512 5.24 -9.27 -21.87
C TYR A 512 3.78 -9.49 -21.52
N HIS A 513 3.28 -8.78 -20.52
CA HIS A 513 1.90 -8.93 -20.08
C HIS A 513 1.12 -7.61 -20.27
N PRO A 514 -0.11 -7.61 -20.84
CA PRO A 514 -0.83 -6.38 -21.20
C PRO A 514 -1.14 -5.39 -20.07
N ILE A 515 -1.07 -5.84 -18.81
CA ILE A 515 -1.32 -5.01 -17.61
C ILE A 515 -0.04 -4.56 -16.87
N HIS A 516 1.14 -4.86 -17.42
CA HIS A 516 2.40 -4.45 -16.81
C HIS A 516 3.46 -4.11 -17.87
N PRO A 517 4.13 -2.95 -17.79
CA PRO A 517 5.04 -2.50 -18.84
C PRO A 517 6.36 -3.28 -18.93
N HIS A 518 6.82 -3.87 -17.82
CA HIS A 518 8.12 -4.56 -17.79
C HIS A 518 7.99 -6.03 -18.20
N LEU A 519 9.08 -6.56 -18.76
CA LEU A 519 9.21 -7.98 -19.05
C LEU A 519 9.14 -8.80 -17.75
N LEU A 520 8.27 -9.80 -17.73
CA LEU A 520 8.11 -10.72 -16.61
C LEU A 520 8.95 -11.96 -16.84
N SER A 521 9.50 -12.51 -15.77
CA SER A 521 10.22 -13.79 -15.79
C SER A 521 9.46 -14.85 -15.01
N LEU A 522 9.46 -16.06 -15.53
CA LEU A 522 8.91 -17.24 -14.88
C LEU A 522 9.81 -17.63 -13.71
N GLY A 523 9.23 -17.63 -12.51
CA GLY A 523 9.83 -18.16 -11.30
C GLY A 523 9.04 -19.35 -10.79
N TYR A 524 9.66 -20.13 -9.91
CA TYR A 524 9.00 -21.19 -9.16
C TYR A 524 9.27 -20.99 -7.67
N GLY A 525 8.25 -21.23 -6.84
CA GLY A 525 8.37 -21.10 -5.40
C GLY A 525 9.11 -22.29 -4.80
N ASN A 526 10.24 -22.06 -4.14
CA ASN A 526 10.77 -22.99 -3.14
C ASN A 526 9.93 -22.87 -1.87
N ALA A 527 9.68 -23.97 -1.17
CA ALA A 527 8.64 -24.16 -0.13
C ALA A 527 8.73 -23.28 1.15
N MET A 528 9.48 -22.18 1.14
CA MET A 528 9.65 -21.25 2.25
C MET A 528 9.65 -19.80 1.75
N VAL A 529 8.47 -19.24 1.53
CA VAL A 529 8.32 -17.82 1.12
C VAL A 529 7.84 -17.00 2.32
N LYS A 530 8.57 -15.93 2.69
CA LYS A 530 8.11 -14.91 3.66
C LYS A 530 6.88 -14.20 3.11
N TYR A 531 5.76 -14.30 3.81
CA TYR A 531 4.52 -13.55 3.61
C TYR A 531 4.84 -12.06 3.73
N THR A 532 5.06 -11.47 2.57
CA THR A 532 5.05 -10.04 2.37
C THR A 532 3.82 -9.70 1.54
N TYR A 533 3.43 -8.42 1.52
CA TYR A 533 2.39 -7.94 0.61
C TYR A 533 2.69 -8.29 -0.87
N GLU A 534 3.96 -8.53 -1.18
CA GLU A 534 4.53 -8.87 -2.49
C GLU A 534 4.17 -10.28 -2.98
N ASN A 535 3.65 -11.15 -2.11
CA ASN A 535 3.23 -12.50 -2.49
C ASN A 535 1.79 -12.60 -2.99
N LYS A 536 1.09 -11.48 -3.16
CA LYS A 536 -0.25 -11.49 -3.75
C LYS A 536 -0.15 -11.49 -5.27
N CYS A 537 -1.05 -12.21 -5.92
CA CYS A 537 -1.28 -12.00 -7.33
C CYS A 537 -1.78 -10.57 -7.53
N THR A 538 -1.25 -9.89 -8.54
CA THR A 538 -1.68 -8.53 -8.88
C THR A 538 -3.07 -8.52 -9.50
N ALA A 539 -3.41 -9.60 -10.23
CA ALA A 539 -4.65 -9.73 -10.99
C ALA A 539 -5.81 -10.38 -10.21
N CYS A 540 -5.53 -11.32 -9.31
CA CYS A 540 -6.54 -12.09 -8.60
C CYS A 540 -6.34 -12.01 -7.06
N PRO A 541 -7.36 -12.33 -6.25
CA PRO A 541 -7.28 -12.14 -4.80
C PRO A 541 -6.41 -13.19 -4.08
N GLN A 542 -5.91 -14.18 -4.82
CA GLN A 542 -5.19 -15.34 -4.29
C GLN A 542 -3.70 -15.04 -4.06
N LEU A 543 -3.08 -15.80 -3.16
CA LEU A 543 -1.64 -15.71 -2.90
C LEU A 543 -0.84 -16.50 -3.94
N CYS A 544 0.25 -15.90 -4.43
CA CYS A 544 1.28 -16.54 -5.26
C CYS A 544 2.44 -17.02 -4.37
N VAL A 545 2.23 -18.07 -3.57
CA VAL A 545 3.25 -18.62 -2.67
C VAL A 545 3.76 -20.00 -3.10
N VAL A 546 2.93 -20.78 -3.80
CA VAL A 546 3.23 -22.14 -4.26
C VAL A 546 3.11 -22.18 -5.79
N GLY A 547 3.86 -23.09 -6.41
CA GLY A 547 3.88 -23.31 -7.85
C GLY A 547 4.68 -22.26 -8.61
N PHE A 548 4.40 -22.16 -9.90
CA PHE A 548 5.05 -21.22 -10.79
C PHE A 548 4.30 -19.89 -10.80
N PHE A 549 5.02 -18.82 -11.05
CA PHE A 549 4.46 -17.48 -11.17
C PHE A 549 5.36 -16.63 -12.05
N TYR A 550 4.77 -15.62 -12.69
CA TYR A 550 5.51 -14.60 -13.39
C TYR A 550 5.75 -13.42 -12.45
N LYS A 551 6.98 -12.93 -12.38
CA LYS A 551 7.34 -11.75 -11.59
C LYS A 551 8.13 -10.75 -12.42
N CYS A 552 7.99 -9.48 -12.09
CA CYS A 552 8.89 -8.44 -12.57
C CYS A 552 10.19 -8.49 -11.76
N ASN A 553 11.32 -8.40 -12.44
CA ASN A 553 12.65 -8.37 -11.80
C ASN A 553 13.23 -6.95 -11.72
N LYS A 554 12.49 -5.91 -12.13
CA LYS A 554 12.95 -4.52 -12.02
C LYS A 554 12.93 -4.08 -10.56
N ASP A 555 13.99 -3.41 -10.14
CA ASP A 555 14.13 -2.91 -8.77
C ASP A 555 12.95 -2.03 -8.35
N GLY A 556 12.46 -2.26 -7.13
CA GLY A 556 11.29 -1.57 -6.58
C GLY A 556 9.93 -2.01 -7.17
N CYS A 557 9.90 -2.92 -8.15
CA CYS A 557 8.66 -3.37 -8.77
C CYS A 557 8.15 -4.70 -8.16
N ARG A 558 7.01 -4.64 -7.46
CA ARG A 558 6.41 -5.79 -6.76
C ARG A 558 5.37 -6.56 -7.60
N PHE A 559 5.47 -6.48 -8.93
CA PHE A 559 4.45 -7.06 -9.81
C PHE A 559 4.62 -8.58 -9.93
N LYS A 560 3.54 -9.32 -9.67
CA LYS A 560 3.50 -10.79 -9.67
C LYS A 560 2.15 -11.32 -10.15
N LEU A 561 2.16 -12.40 -10.93
CA LEU A 561 0.96 -13.09 -11.44
C LEU A 561 1.09 -14.61 -11.29
N HIS A 562 -0.02 -15.28 -10.97
CA HIS A 562 -0.14 -16.73 -11.21
C HIS A 562 -0.01 -17.03 -12.70
N VAL A 563 0.44 -18.24 -13.04
CA VAL A 563 0.53 -18.70 -14.44
C VAL A 563 -0.78 -18.49 -15.20
N GLN A 564 -1.92 -18.87 -14.61
CA GLN A 564 -3.24 -18.71 -15.23
C GLN A 564 -3.60 -17.25 -15.47
N CYS A 565 -3.23 -16.35 -14.55
CA CYS A 565 -3.46 -14.92 -14.70
C CYS A 565 -2.53 -14.26 -15.72
N ALA A 566 -1.39 -14.89 -16.02
CA ALA A 566 -0.38 -14.38 -16.93
C ALA A 566 -0.53 -14.92 -18.36
N THR A 567 -1.11 -16.10 -18.52
CA THR A 567 -1.29 -16.78 -19.81
C THR A 567 -2.64 -16.51 -20.45
N ILE A 568 -3.61 -16.02 -19.68
CA ILE A 568 -4.88 -15.55 -20.23
C ILE A 568 -4.61 -14.35 -21.16
N SER A 569 -5.10 -14.44 -22.39
CA SER A 569 -4.83 -13.48 -23.45
C SER A 569 -6.10 -12.79 -23.94
N GLU A 570 -5.93 -11.67 -24.61
CA GLU A 570 -6.99 -10.98 -25.36
C GLU A 570 -6.81 -11.23 -26.87
N PRO A 571 -7.90 -11.39 -27.65
CA PRO A 571 -9.30 -11.38 -27.24
C PRO A 571 -9.70 -12.61 -26.41
N LEU A 572 -10.37 -12.37 -25.28
CA LEU A 572 -10.89 -13.44 -24.43
C LEU A 572 -12.31 -13.79 -24.87
N VAL A 573 -12.48 -14.95 -25.50
CA VAL A 573 -13.79 -15.57 -25.74
C VAL A 573 -14.14 -16.40 -24.50
N HIS A 574 -15.26 -16.08 -23.84
CA HIS A 574 -15.61 -16.66 -22.54
C HIS A 574 -17.11 -16.95 -22.46
N GLU A 575 -17.49 -18.16 -22.03
CA GLU A 575 -18.88 -18.64 -22.08
C GLU A 575 -19.89 -17.77 -21.30
N SER A 576 -19.43 -16.98 -20.33
CA SER A 576 -20.29 -16.02 -19.63
C SER A 576 -20.79 -14.86 -20.50
N HIS A 577 -20.21 -14.64 -21.68
CA HIS A 577 -20.53 -13.52 -22.54
C HIS A 577 -20.21 -13.76 -24.03
N MET A 578 -21.13 -13.39 -24.91
CA MET A 578 -21.04 -13.70 -26.34
C MET A 578 -19.95 -12.92 -27.09
N HIS A 579 -19.63 -11.69 -26.66
CA HIS A 579 -18.64 -10.85 -27.32
C HIS A 579 -17.22 -11.11 -26.79
N PRO A 580 -16.19 -11.00 -27.64
CA PRO A 580 -14.80 -11.02 -27.19
C PRO A 580 -14.51 -9.91 -26.18
N LEU A 581 -13.78 -10.25 -25.13
CA LEU A 581 -13.42 -9.32 -24.07
C LEU A 581 -11.96 -8.90 -24.16
N PHE A 582 -11.67 -7.65 -23.81
CA PHE A 582 -10.34 -7.04 -23.92
C PHE A 582 -9.96 -6.28 -22.65
N LEU A 583 -8.67 -6.19 -22.36
CA LEU A 583 -8.16 -5.41 -21.23
C LEU A 583 -8.07 -3.93 -21.63
N THR A 584 -9.13 -3.15 -21.46
CA THR A 584 -9.19 -1.75 -21.92
C THR A 584 -9.28 -0.72 -20.79
N SER A 585 -9.22 -1.15 -19.54
CA SER A 585 -9.37 -0.27 -18.38
C SER A 585 -8.19 0.70 -18.29
N LYS A 586 -8.48 1.95 -17.91
CA LYS A 586 -7.43 2.95 -17.64
C LYS A 586 -7.08 2.94 -16.15
N PRO A 587 -5.81 3.19 -15.74
CA PRO A 587 -5.42 3.21 -14.33
C PRO A 587 -6.24 4.18 -13.44
N GLU A 588 -6.67 5.29 -14.03
CA GLU A 588 -7.45 6.35 -13.37
C GLU A 588 -8.95 6.03 -13.28
N GLU A 589 -9.45 5.12 -14.13
CA GLU A 589 -10.86 4.75 -14.18
C GLU A 589 -11.26 3.92 -12.95
N GLU A 590 -12.54 3.99 -12.59
CA GLU A 590 -13.10 3.06 -11.62
C GLU A 590 -13.13 1.65 -12.19
N ARG A 591 -12.81 0.68 -11.33
CA ARG A 591 -12.81 -0.70 -11.75
C ARG A 591 -14.25 -1.07 -12.06
N ARG A 592 -14.50 -1.55 -13.27
CA ARG A 592 -15.81 -2.08 -13.63
C ARG A 592 -16.16 -3.27 -12.75
N ILE A 593 -17.39 -3.30 -12.26
CA ILE A 593 -17.87 -4.39 -11.42
C ILE A 593 -17.97 -5.64 -12.29
N CYS A 594 -17.35 -6.73 -11.85
CA CYS A 594 -17.48 -8.01 -12.54
C CYS A 594 -18.93 -8.50 -12.46
N LEU A 595 -19.62 -8.64 -13.59
CA LEU A 595 -21.03 -9.02 -13.62
C LEU A 595 -21.28 -10.48 -13.20
N VAL A 596 -20.25 -11.32 -13.26
CA VAL A 596 -20.30 -12.72 -12.85
C VAL A 596 -20.21 -12.88 -11.32
N CYS A 597 -19.25 -12.23 -10.67
CA CYS A 597 -19.11 -12.35 -9.21
C CYS A 597 -19.85 -11.27 -8.42
N LYS A 598 -20.26 -10.17 -9.07
CA LYS A 598 -21.02 -9.03 -8.51
C LYS A 598 -20.44 -8.39 -7.24
N GLY A 599 -19.24 -8.80 -6.83
CA GLY A 599 -18.62 -8.41 -5.56
C GLY A 599 -17.31 -7.65 -5.74
N PRO A 600 -16.99 -6.71 -4.85
CA PRO A 600 -15.71 -6.02 -4.86
C PRO A 600 -14.60 -6.99 -4.42
N GLN A 601 -13.85 -7.52 -5.39
CA GLN A 601 -12.65 -8.29 -5.04
C GLN A 601 -11.54 -7.32 -4.64
N ARG A 602 -11.00 -7.45 -3.42
CA ARG A 602 -9.82 -6.71 -2.95
C ARG A 602 -8.55 -7.21 -3.67
N VAL A 603 -8.38 -6.82 -4.92
CA VAL A 603 -7.20 -7.09 -5.76
C VAL A 603 -6.38 -5.81 -5.95
N LEU A 604 -5.10 -5.98 -6.30
CA LEU A 604 -4.19 -4.85 -6.51
C LEU A 604 -4.49 -4.10 -7.81
N THR A 605 -4.86 -4.83 -8.87
CA THR A 605 -5.18 -4.23 -10.17
C THR A 605 -6.63 -3.78 -10.28
N LYS A 606 -6.87 -2.75 -11.09
CA LYS A 606 -8.22 -2.33 -11.50
C LYS A 606 -8.63 -2.93 -12.85
N GLU A 607 -7.74 -3.70 -13.47
CA GLU A 607 -7.95 -4.26 -14.80
C GLU A 607 -9.03 -5.34 -14.81
N THR A 608 -9.84 -5.31 -15.85
CA THR A 608 -10.93 -6.26 -16.14
C THR A 608 -10.99 -6.50 -17.63
N PHE A 609 -11.45 -7.68 -18.02
CA PHE A 609 -11.78 -7.98 -19.41
C PHE A 609 -13.14 -7.37 -19.71
N ASN A 610 -13.19 -6.47 -20.68
CA ASN A 610 -14.34 -5.63 -20.98
C ASN A 610 -14.83 -5.89 -22.41
N CYS A 611 -16.15 -5.89 -22.59
CA CYS A 611 -16.75 -5.75 -23.91
C CYS A 611 -16.61 -4.28 -24.37
N ILE A 612 -16.29 -4.07 -25.64
CA ILE A 612 -15.99 -2.74 -26.20
C ILE A 612 -17.15 -2.21 -27.04
N GLU A 613 -17.81 -3.07 -27.82
CA GLU A 613 -18.65 -2.62 -28.93
C GLU A 613 -20.15 -2.59 -28.60
N GLU A 614 -20.64 -3.47 -27.70
CA GLU A 614 -22.09 -3.71 -27.62
C GLU A 614 -22.71 -3.68 -26.21
N CYS A 615 -21.92 -3.74 -25.14
CA CYS A 615 -22.45 -3.66 -23.77
C CYS A 615 -21.39 -3.34 -22.69
N ASP A 616 -21.85 -2.99 -21.49
CA ASP A 616 -20.99 -2.71 -20.32
C ASP A 616 -20.49 -3.96 -19.57
N PHE A 617 -20.45 -5.13 -20.23
CA PHE A 617 -19.99 -6.37 -19.60
C PHE A 617 -18.52 -6.27 -19.20
N ALA A 618 -18.23 -6.65 -17.95
CA ALA A 618 -16.88 -6.72 -17.41
C ALA A 618 -16.68 -8.02 -16.61
N LEU A 619 -15.50 -8.61 -16.78
CA LEU A 619 -15.09 -9.87 -16.15
C LEU A 619 -13.75 -9.68 -15.43
N CYS A 620 -13.70 -10.06 -14.15
CA CYS A 620 -12.44 -10.05 -13.40
C CYS A 620 -11.57 -11.27 -13.72
N PHE A 621 -10.25 -11.13 -13.58
CA PHE A 621 -9.30 -12.25 -13.70
C PHE A 621 -9.65 -13.47 -12.84
N GLY A 622 -10.16 -13.25 -11.63
CA GLY A 622 -10.57 -14.36 -10.75
C GLY A 622 -11.73 -15.19 -11.29
N CYS A 623 -12.61 -14.61 -12.13
CA CYS A 623 -13.65 -15.36 -12.83
C CYS A 623 -13.15 -15.90 -14.17
N ALA A 624 -12.34 -15.11 -14.89
CA ALA A 624 -11.80 -15.48 -16.19
C ALA A 624 -10.83 -16.68 -16.14
N THR A 625 -10.20 -16.92 -14.98
CA THR A 625 -9.26 -18.04 -14.78
C THR A 625 -9.90 -19.28 -14.15
N LEU A 626 -11.22 -19.27 -13.90
CA LEU A 626 -11.91 -20.47 -13.45
C LEU A 626 -11.96 -21.50 -14.59
N PRO A 627 -11.67 -22.78 -14.32
CA PRO A 627 -11.87 -23.83 -15.31
C PRO A 627 -13.33 -23.90 -15.76
N GLN A 628 -13.58 -23.90 -17.07
CA GLN A 628 -14.95 -24.03 -17.59
C GLN A 628 -15.51 -25.44 -17.39
N MET A 629 -14.62 -26.44 -17.47
CA MET A 629 -14.94 -27.85 -17.28
C MET A 629 -14.03 -28.46 -16.22
N VAL A 630 -14.60 -29.32 -15.38
CA VAL A 630 -13.89 -30.00 -14.29
C VAL A 630 -14.40 -31.44 -14.12
N ARG A 631 -13.58 -32.28 -13.51
CA ARG A 631 -13.97 -33.63 -13.07
C ARG A 631 -14.11 -33.70 -11.57
N TYR A 632 -15.01 -34.56 -11.10
CA TYR A 632 -15.27 -34.76 -9.68
C TYR A 632 -15.11 -36.25 -9.35
N LYS A 633 -14.31 -36.62 -8.35
CA LYS A 633 -14.00 -38.04 -8.07
C LYS A 633 -15.20 -38.94 -7.76
N HIS A 634 -16.33 -38.36 -7.37
CA HIS A 634 -17.55 -39.11 -7.03
C HIS A 634 -18.59 -39.10 -8.17
N ASP A 635 -18.27 -38.51 -9.32
CA ASP A 635 -19.12 -38.52 -10.50
C ASP A 635 -18.28 -38.75 -11.77
N LYS A 636 -18.76 -39.60 -12.67
CA LYS A 636 -18.07 -39.90 -13.92
C LYS A 636 -18.28 -38.82 -15.00
N HIS A 637 -19.33 -38.01 -14.87
CA HIS A 637 -19.66 -36.95 -15.82
C HIS A 637 -18.81 -35.71 -15.58
N ILE A 638 -18.64 -34.93 -16.65
CA ILE A 638 -17.96 -33.65 -16.60
C ILE A 638 -18.91 -32.61 -16.01
N LEU A 639 -18.38 -31.75 -15.14
CA LEU A 639 -19.13 -30.61 -14.64
C LEU A 639 -18.72 -29.36 -15.39
N THR A 640 -19.71 -28.60 -15.82
CA THR A 640 -19.58 -27.32 -16.53
C THR A 640 -19.85 -26.18 -15.57
N LEU A 641 -19.18 -25.05 -15.79
CA LEU A 641 -19.37 -23.85 -14.97
C LEU A 641 -20.61 -23.09 -15.44
N SER A 642 -21.68 -23.12 -14.65
CA SER A 642 -22.85 -22.29 -14.87
C SER A 642 -22.60 -20.87 -14.35
N TYR A 643 -23.06 -19.86 -15.09
CA TYR A 643 -23.02 -18.44 -14.69
C TYR A 643 -24.30 -17.93 -14.03
N GLY A 644 -25.30 -18.82 -13.94
CA GLY A 644 -26.60 -18.54 -13.37
C GLY A 644 -27.56 -17.79 -14.30
N GLU A 645 -28.86 -18.10 -14.19
CA GLU A 645 -29.93 -17.45 -14.97
C GLU A 645 -30.90 -16.73 -14.03
N GLU A 646 -31.29 -15.50 -14.38
CA GLU A 646 -32.19 -14.69 -13.53
C GLU A 646 -33.62 -15.27 -13.42
N THR A 647 -34.01 -16.10 -14.37
CA THR A 647 -35.36 -16.67 -14.54
C THR A 647 -35.54 -18.06 -13.91
N SER A 648 -34.49 -18.69 -13.39
CA SER A 648 -34.60 -20.04 -12.83
C SER A 648 -35.26 -20.02 -11.45
N ALA A 649 -36.46 -20.61 -11.35
CA ALA A 649 -37.16 -20.86 -10.08
C ALA A 649 -36.67 -22.14 -9.36
N MET A 650 -35.72 -22.86 -9.96
CA MET A 650 -35.20 -24.13 -9.48
C MET A 650 -34.32 -23.93 -8.23
N THR A 651 -34.46 -24.79 -7.23
CA THR A 651 -33.58 -24.80 -6.06
C THR A 651 -32.55 -25.91 -6.19
N TYR A 652 -31.27 -25.54 -6.19
CA TYR A 652 -30.14 -26.46 -6.26
C TYR A 652 -29.49 -26.66 -4.89
N TRP A 653 -28.85 -27.82 -4.69
CA TRP A 653 -28.18 -28.19 -3.44
C TRP A 653 -26.79 -28.75 -3.75
N CYS A 654 -25.80 -28.27 -3.00
CA CYS A 654 -24.42 -28.68 -3.18
C CYS A 654 -24.20 -30.06 -2.56
N GLU A 655 -23.77 -31.04 -3.35
CA GLU A 655 -23.53 -32.42 -2.89
C GLU A 655 -22.48 -32.51 -1.77
N VAL A 656 -21.50 -31.60 -1.75
CA VAL A 656 -20.38 -31.65 -0.79
C VAL A 656 -20.72 -31.08 0.58
N CYS A 657 -21.56 -30.05 0.63
CA CYS A 657 -21.88 -29.34 1.89
C CYS A 657 -23.35 -29.40 2.28
N GLU A 658 -24.19 -30.02 1.43
CA GLU A 658 -25.65 -30.09 1.58
C GLU A 658 -26.30 -28.71 1.73
N GLY A 659 -25.59 -27.66 1.32
CA GLY A 659 -26.03 -26.28 1.40
C GLY A 659 -26.74 -25.84 0.12
N LYS A 660 -27.67 -24.89 0.25
CA LYS A 660 -28.37 -24.31 -0.90
C LYS A 660 -27.40 -23.64 -1.86
N VAL A 661 -27.51 -23.96 -3.14
CA VAL A 661 -26.79 -23.30 -4.23
C VAL A 661 -27.66 -22.17 -4.75
N ASN A 662 -27.08 -20.99 -4.93
CA ASN A 662 -27.79 -19.84 -5.47
C ASN A 662 -27.74 -19.90 -7.00
N PRO A 663 -28.88 -20.13 -7.70
CA PRO A 663 -28.91 -20.24 -9.16
C PRO A 663 -28.54 -18.93 -9.88
N LYS A 664 -28.52 -17.79 -9.16
CA LYS A 664 -28.11 -16.48 -9.71
C LYS A 664 -26.61 -16.22 -9.59
N GLN A 665 -25.87 -17.16 -9.02
CA GLN A 665 -24.41 -17.11 -8.88
C GLN A 665 -23.79 -18.22 -9.70
N ARG A 666 -22.47 -18.18 -9.83
CA ARG A 666 -21.71 -19.22 -10.51
C ARG A 666 -21.56 -20.48 -9.65
N PHE A 667 -21.75 -21.65 -10.25
CA PHE A 667 -21.60 -22.97 -9.63
C PHE A 667 -21.30 -24.03 -10.71
N TYR A 668 -20.80 -25.19 -10.31
CA TYR A 668 -20.59 -26.31 -11.23
C TYR A 668 -21.83 -27.19 -11.29
N VAL A 669 -22.21 -27.60 -12.49
CA VAL A 669 -23.38 -28.45 -12.75
C VAL A 669 -23.05 -29.54 -13.78
N CYS A 670 -23.74 -30.66 -13.67
CA CYS A 670 -23.74 -31.73 -14.66
C CYS A 670 -24.94 -31.55 -15.60
N ASP A 671 -24.69 -31.23 -16.87
CA ASP A 671 -25.74 -30.94 -17.86
C ASP A 671 -26.36 -32.19 -18.51
N GLU A 672 -25.74 -33.36 -18.32
CA GLU A 672 -26.17 -34.56 -19.03
C GLU A 672 -27.40 -35.19 -18.36
N TYR A 673 -27.34 -35.72 -17.12
CA TYR A 673 -28.54 -36.26 -16.41
C TYR A 673 -28.45 -36.35 -14.88
N CYS A 674 -27.29 -36.05 -14.29
CA CYS A 674 -27.01 -36.42 -12.90
C CYS A 674 -27.49 -35.41 -11.85
N CYS A 675 -27.99 -34.23 -12.27
CA CYS A 675 -28.45 -33.13 -11.41
C CYS A 675 -27.43 -32.72 -10.32
N LEU A 676 -26.18 -33.14 -10.45
CA LEU A 676 -25.12 -32.84 -9.52
C LEU A 676 -24.82 -31.36 -9.61
N THR A 677 -24.89 -30.66 -8.48
CA THR A 677 -24.44 -29.27 -8.38
C THR A 677 -23.44 -29.12 -7.25
N LEU A 678 -22.42 -28.30 -7.46
CA LEU A 678 -21.37 -28.03 -6.49
C LEU A 678 -21.07 -26.54 -6.41
N HIS A 679 -20.94 -26.01 -5.20
CA HIS A 679 -20.32 -24.70 -5.01
C HIS A 679 -18.87 -24.73 -5.51
N ILE A 680 -18.41 -23.64 -6.11
CA ILE A 680 -17.03 -23.51 -6.60
C ILE A 680 -16.03 -23.73 -5.45
N GLU A 681 -16.29 -23.12 -4.29
CA GLU A 681 -15.43 -23.25 -3.11
C GLU A 681 -15.46 -24.66 -2.50
N CYS A 682 -16.53 -25.43 -2.72
CA CYS A 682 -16.59 -26.82 -2.26
C CYS A 682 -15.74 -27.75 -3.15
N LEU A 683 -15.75 -27.51 -4.46
CA LEU A 683 -15.00 -28.34 -5.41
C LEU A 683 -13.52 -27.97 -5.48
N LEU A 684 -13.23 -26.68 -5.65
CA LEU A 684 -11.89 -26.16 -5.89
C LEU A 684 -11.21 -25.60 -4.63
N GLY A 685 -11.98 -25.26 -3.59
CA GLY A 685 -11.47 -24.59 -2.40
C GLY A 685 -11.47 -23.06 -2.50
N ARG A 686 -11.50 -22.38 -1.35
CA ARG A 686 -11.39 -20.90 -1.28
C ARG A 686 -10.00 -20.39 -1.64
N ASP A 687 -8.97 -21.12 -1.24
CA ASP A 687 -7.56 -20.80 -1.48
C ASP A 687 -7.02 -21.70 -2.63
N LEU A 688 -7.54 -21.47 -3.84
CA LEU A 688 -7.41 -22.32 -5.05
C LEU A 688 -5.99 -22.79 -5.39
N TYR A 689 -4.99 -21.93 -5.18
CA TYR A 689 -3.61 -22.17 -5.61
C TYR A 689 -2.69 -22.57 -4.45
N MET A 690 -3.24 -23.24 -3.44
CA MET A 690 -2.52 -23.77 -2.28
C MET A 690 -2.52 -25.29 -2.29
N ASN A 691 -1.33 -25.88 -2.10
CA ASN A 691 -1.16 -27.32 -2.08
C ASN A 691 -0.91 -27.82 -0.64
N PRO A 692 -1.59 -28.88 -0.15
CA PRO A 692 -1.21 -29.55 1.10
C PRO A 692 0.29 -29.88 1.19
N GLY A 693 0.86 -29.78 2.38
CA GLY A 693 2.28 -30.04 2.64
C GLY A 693 3.21 -28.87 2.32
N SER A 694 2.71 -27.81 1.67
CA SER A 694 3.43 -26.55 1.50
C SER A 694 3.40 -25.69 2.77
N SER A 695 4.20 -24.63 2.82
CA SER A 695 4.18 -23.64 3.89
C SER A 695 4.60 -22.26 3.40
N TRP A 696 4.18 -21.22 4.11
CA TRP A 696 4.70 -19.86 3.98
C TRP A 696 5.01 -19.30 5.35
N VAL A 697 5.64 -18.13 5.44
CA VAL A 697 6.04 -17.53 6.72
C VAL A 697 5.25 -16.25 6.98
N HIS A 698 4.46 -16.14 8.05
CA HIS A 698 3.70 -14.94 8.41
C HIS A 698 4.28 -14.29 9.66
N TYR A 699 4.74 -13.04 9.59
CA TYR A 699 5.48 -12.37 10.69
C TYR A 699 6.63 -13.22 11.26
N ASP A 700 7.45 -13.76 10.36
CA ASP A 700 8.58 -14.68 10.68
C ASP A 700 8.19 -16.06 11.26
N ASP A 701 6.89 -16.34 11.46
CA ASP A 701 6.38 -17.66 11.84
C ASP A 701 5.93 -18.52 10.66
N LYS A 702 6.31 -19.80 10.66
CA LYS A 702 5.91 -20.74 9.60
C LYS A 702 4.44 -21.15 9.73
N VAL A 703 3.66 -20.90 8.67
CA VAL A 703 2.27 -21.33 8.49
C VAL A 703 2.23 -22.54 7.54
N PRO A 704 2.07 -23.77 8.05
CA PRO A 704 1.87 -24.96 7.22
C PRO A 704 0.46 -25.00 6.60
N VAL A 705 0.39 -25.55 5.39
CA VAL A 705 -0.86 -25.92 4.70
C VAL A 705 -1.13 -27.39 4.96
N LEU A 706 -2.17 -27.66 5.74
CA LEU A 706 -2.50 -29.02 6.16
C LEU A 706 -3.73 -29.53 5.41
N PRO A 707 -3.73 -30.80 4.97
CA PRO A 707 -4.89 -31.38 4.32
C PRO A 707 -6.02 -31.63 5.33
N ASN A 708 -7.26 -31.42 4.90
CA ASN A 708 -8.47 -31.59 5.70
C ASN A 708 -9.27 -32.82 5.27
N ASN A 709 -8.58 -33.94 5.02
CA ASN A 709 -9.13 -35.18 4.49
C ASN A 709 -8.99 -36.37 5.47
N HIS A 710 -8.54 -36.16 6.71
CA HIS A 710 -8.10 -37.25 7.59
C HIS A 710 -8.90 -37.51 8.89
N HIS A 711 -10.05 -36.90 9.15
CA HIS A 711 -10.79 -37.18 10.40
C HIS A 711 -12.32 -37.21 10.25
N MET A 712 -12.96 -38.07 11.06
CA MET A 712 -14.43 -38.11 11.23
C MET A 712 -15.01 -36.81 11.80
N THR A 713 -14.16 -35.87 12.23
CA THR A 713 -14.55 -34.53 12.69
C THR A 713 -13.65 -33.46 12.06
N ARG A 714 -14.25 -32.57 11.26
CA ARG A 714 -13.58 -31.38 10.71
C ARG A 714 -13.19 -30.42 11.86
N PRO A 715 -11.98 -29.83 11.86
CA PRO A 715 -11.54 -28.92 12.90
C PRO A 715 -12.34 -27.62 12.88
N ILE A 716 -12.41 -26.93 14.02
CA ILE A 716 -13.13 -25.65 14.17
C ILE A 716 -12.13 -24.51 13.91
N CYS A 717 -12.53 -23.56 13.06
CA CYS A 717 -11.73 -22.38 12.78
C CYS A 717 -11.79 -21.40 13.97
N SER A 718 -10.64 -20.96 14.46
CA SER A 718 -10.52 -20.02 15.58
C SER A 718 -11.06 -18.62 15.29
N GLN A 719 -11.20 -18.25 14.01
CA GLN A 719 -11.68 -16.91 13.62
C GLN A 719 -13.18 -16.84 13.30
N CYS A 720 -13.72 -17.84 12.60
CA CYS A 720 -15.13 -17.83 12.21
C CYS A 720 -15.99 -18.79 13.04
N GLU A 721 -15.36 -19.58 13.92
CA GLU A 721 -16.00 -20.54 14.82
C GLU A 721 -16.81 -21.65 14.09
N GLN A 722 -16.67 -21.74 12.77
CA GLN A 722 -17.29 -22.78 11.94
C GLN A 722 -16.33 -23.96 11.72
N ARG A 723 -16.91 -25.13 11.44
CA ARG A 723 -16.13 -26.30 10.98
C ARG A 723 -15.47 -25.99 9.64
N CYS A 724 -14.19 -26.34 9.52
CA CYS A 724 -13.43 -26.19 8.29
C CYS A 724 -14.02 -27.11 7.21
N SER A 725 -14.76 -26.55 6.26
CA SER A 725 -15.38 -27.30 5.14
C SER A 725 -14.46 -27.46 3.93
N GLN A 726 -13.32 -26.77 3.93
CA GLN A 726 -12.38 -26.71 2.81
C GLN A 726 -11.47 -27.94 2.78
N LYS A 727 -10.85 -28.25 1.63
CA LYS A 727 -9.90 -29.37 1.50
C LYS A 727 -8.59 -29.18 2.28
N ILE A 728 -8.31 -27.95 2.70
CA ILE A 728 -7.12 -27.57 3.46
C ILE A 728 -7.48 -26.66 4.63
N PHE A 729 -6.59 -26.58 5.61
CA PHE A 729 -6.61 -25.58 6.68
C PHE A 729 -5.18 -25.13 7.04
N PHE A 730 -5.08 -24.04 7.78
CA PHE A 730 -3.82 -23.43 8.21
C PHE A 730 -3.69 -23.49 9.72
N GLN A 731 -2.45 -23.63 10.19
CA GLN A 731 -2.13 -23.60 11.62
C GLN A 731 -1.12 -22.49 11.91
N LEU A 732 -1.39 -21.67 12.92
CA LEU A 732 -0.49 -20.61 13.37
C LEU A 732 -0.66 -20.43 14.89
N PHE A 733 0.44 -20.44 15.65
CA PHE A 733 0.44 -20.38 17.13
C PHE A 733 -0.49 -21.41 17.81
N GLY A 734 -0.64 -22.60 17.22
CA GLY A 734 -1.56 -23.64 17.72
C GLY A 734 -3.04 -23.40 17.39
N LEU A 735 -3.39 -22.28 16.76
CA LEU A 735 -4.74 -21.96 16.31
C LEU A 735 -4.99 -22.46 14.88
N ILE A 736 -6.23 -22.81 14.57
CA ILE A 736 -6.63 -23.38 13.27
C ILE A 736 -7.46 -22.36 12.49
N TYR A 737 -7.15 -22.19 11.20
CA TYR A 737 -7.84 -21.27 10.31
C TYR A 737 -8.30 -21.98 9.03
N CYS A 738 -9.57 -21.83 8.66
CA CYS A 738 -10.15 -22.48 7.48
C CYS A 738 -9.83 -21.78 6.14
N SER A 739 -9.23 -20.60 6.17
CA SER A 739 -8.86 -19.82 4.99
C SER A 739 -7.78 -18.78 5.32
N VAL A 740 -7.06 -18.29 4.31
CA VAL A 740 -6.13 -17.15 4.49
C VAL A 740 -6.88 -15.90 4.96
N PHE A 741 -8.12 -15.72 4.54
CA PHE A 741 -8.96 -14.61 4.99
C PHE A 741 -9.22 -14.65 6.49
N CYS A 742 -9.49 -15.84 7.05
CA CYS A 742 -9.65 -16.02 8.49
C CYS A 742 -8.35 -15.70 9.25
N LEU A 743 -7.19 -16.08 8.70
CA LEU A 743 -5.90 -15.78 9.30
C LEU A 743 -5.57 -14.26 9.27
N ARG A 744 -6.02 -13.52 8.24
CA ARG A 744 -5.77 -12.07 8.09
C ARG A 744 -6.59 -11.15 9.00
N LYS A 745 -7.56 -11.68 9.75
CA LYS A 745 -8.37 -10.89 10.70
C LYS A 745 -7.76 -10.81 12.11
N LEU A 746 -6.56 -11.40 12.28
CA LEU A 746 -5.60 -11.09 13.33
C LEU A 746 -5.10 -9.65 13.17
#